data_AF-A0AAD7UK81-F1
#
_entry.id   AF-A0AAD7UK81-F1
#
_cell.length_a   1.000
_cell.length_b   1.000
_cell.length_c   1.000
_cell.angle_alpha   90.00
_cell.angle_beta   90.00
_cell.angle_gamma   90.00
#
_symmetry.space_group_name_H-M   'P 1'
#
loop_
_entity.id
_entity.type
_entity.pdbx_description
1 polymer ?
#
loop_
_entity_poly.entity_id
_entity_poly.type
_entity_poly.pdbx_seq_one_letter_code
_entity_poly.pdbx_strand_id
1 'polypeptide(L)'
;LDLARRLFVVVASAAAWVRVVEPPDGAEVSSAANETVRFSIACAADVARKGLQICAQLTNKRLSYESFTQCVTAREGGVAFELRGVAAGVWRCRAYATRGQPTSFSRRGAATAVEGDVDVAWFVVDRERWVTGLAPGTPPAALAALQRARADAGLGAQLREVAKGSNLIVASAANAPHVNLALNMVYSARRAGAPPVFVFALSETAEARLASANVATARLDSGVDLDARRDVQTKGFAAIAAMKPVAVLTVLHAGLDALWIDTDVVFFAPFPAELLEDADFAFQSGSLGPLDVARGEDHFHVEACTGVYRARRSPRVVAALEAVISELEAGVERGLDWFGDQAATNLVLFEQRFRDGPPATVSLLEPTIFPAGGLFFETDRYSPRAVLAHNNFLVGEAAKVARFERRGLWFASSQPDHVRREFSRRSDACRLASLLVGGARPQRRPLGSAADLRGNVVLAADPSLCDAASRAVAVVSLGHRPWFLPHLAPRIVHYARRAGDADVVFLGDYAACATDACAKRQKLLLATHALNIYERLLLIDDTVAIRRDAPDIFELVPPLALGATLEDVRIRASAEAQTLLALSRLAHDPDADLGVTSDASWFNSGVLVLSWLHVPLLADPPLALDPALYWDQAYVNAMRARYDVPVATLGYRYNYLGSFETANRDNAPFPARDAYFVHATTGLLMSPADRTAYLRNITRDWGDRGL
;
A
#
# COMPACT_ATOMS: atom_id res chain seq x y z
N LEU A 1 -18.27 -27.69 12.09
CA LEU A 1 -19.59 -27.57 11.43
C LEU A 1 -20.74 -27.57 12.42
N ASP A 2 -20.83 -28.53 13.35
CA ASP A 2 -21.91 -28.54 14.37
C ASP A 2 -21.73 -27.48 15.48
N LEU A 3 -20.47 -27.11 15.79
CA LEU A 3 -20.15 -25.96 16.65
C LEU A 3 -20.49 -24.60 16.00
N ALA A 4 -20.44 -24.52 14.66
CA ALA A 4 -20.81 -23.31 13.91
C ALA A 4 -22.34 -23.12 13.84
N ARG A 5 -23.12 -24.21 13.91
CA ARG A 5 -24.58 -24.14 14.02
C ARG A 5 -25.06 -23.71 15.41
N ARG A 6 -24.29 -23.95 16.47
CA ARG A 6 -24.64 -23.52 17.85
C ARG A 6 -24.26 -22.07 18.16
N LEU A 7 -23.33 -21.47 17.40
CA LEU A 7 -22.98 -20.05 17.52
C LEU A 7 -23.86 -19.10 16.66
N PHE A 8 -24.68 -19.64 15.76
CA PHE A 8 -25.55 -18.87 14.85
C PHE A 8 -27.04 -19.16 15.01
N VAL A 9 -27.49 -19.62 16.18
CA VAL A 9 -28.89 -19.44 16.57
C VAL A 9 -29.03 -18.05 17.14
N VAL A 10 -29.04 -17.05 16.26
CA VAL A 10 -29.75 -15.80 16.53
C VAL A 10 -31.20 -16.19 16.64
N VAL A 11 -31.67 -16.38 17.86
CA VAL A 11 -33.10 -16.28 18.16
C VAL A 11 -33.50 -14.94 17.56
N ALA A 12 -34.38 -14.96 16.56
CA ALA A 12 -35.05 -13.78 16.06
C ALA A 12 -35.97 -13.22 17.16
N SER A 13 -35.38 -12.70 18.24
CA SER A 13 -36.04 -11.66 19.02
C SER A 13 -36.23 -10.51 18.04
N ALA A 14 -37.45 -9.99 17.90
CA ALA A 14 -37.79 -8.87 17.02
C ALA A 14 -36.62 -7.88 16.93
N ALA A 15 -35.83 -7.99 15.86
CA ALA A 15 -34.48 -7.44 15.81
C ALA A 15 -34.58 -5.93 15.98
N ALA A 16 -33.64 -5.34 16.72
CA ALA A 16 -33.52 -3.89 16.78
C ALA A 16 -33.28 -3.38 15.34
N TRP A 17 -34.32 -2.82 14.71
CA TRP A 17 -34.26 -2.27 13.36
C TRP A 17 -34.49 -0.77 13.39
N VAL A 18 -33.90 -0.07 12.43
CA VAL A 18 -34.15 1.33 12.11
C VAL A 18 -34.27 1.42 10.59
N ARG A 19 -35.28 2.10 10.06
CA ARG A 19 -35.48 2.26 8.60
C ARG A 19 -36.06 3.63 8.28
N VAL A 20 -35.70 4.19 7.13
CA VAL A 20 -36.42 5.34 6.57
C VAL A 20 -37.76 4.84 6.00
N VAL A 21 -38.85 5.49 6.37
CA VAL A 21 -40.23 5.13 6.00
C VAL A 21 -40.75 6.04 4.91
N GLU A 22 -40.39 7.32 4.97
CA GLU A 22 -40.82 8.30 3.99
C GLU A 22 -39.68 9.28 3.73
N PRO A 23 -39.20 9.40 2.48
CA PRO A 23 -39.35 8.41 1.42
C PRO A 23 -38.82 7.01 1.85
N PRO A 24 -39.19 5.93 1.15
CA PRO A 24 -38.70 4.58 1.47
C PRO A 24 -37.17 4.51 1.57
N ASP A 25 -36.64 3.67 2.44
CA ASP A 25 -35.19 3.52 2.62
C ASP A 25 -34.45 3.30 1.28
N GLY A 26 -33.39 4.09 1.06
CA GLY A 26 -32.63 4.13 -0.19
C GLY A 26 -33.25 4.93 -1.35
N ALA A 27 -34.47 5.45 -1.20
CA ALA A 27 -35.11 6.30 -2.20
C ALA A 27 -34.39 7.63 -2.38
N GLU A 28 -34.54 8.18 -3.58
CA GLU A 28 -33.91 9.42 -4.02
C GLU A 28 -34.93 10.54 -4.01
N VAL A 29 -34.59 11.66 -3.36
CA VAL A 29 -35.40 12.88 -3.33
C VAL A 29 -34.69 13.96 -4.10
N SER A 30 -35.25 14.33 -5.25
CA SER A 30 -34.79 15.52 -5.95
C SER A 30 -35.29 16.76 -5.20
N SER A 31 -34.41 17.73 -5.00
CA SER A 31 -34.71 18.99 -4.33
C SER A 31 -34.12 20.14 -5.13
N ALA A 32 -34.88 21.22 -5.31
CA ALA A 32 -34.36 22.49 -5.80
C ALA A 32 -33.57 23.22 -4.69
N ALA A 33 -32.74 24.18 -5.07
CA ALA A 33 -31.94 24.93 -4.10
C ALA A 33 -32.85 25.62 -3.07
N ASN A 34 -32.50 25.50 -1.79
CA ASN A 34 -33.25 26.02 -0.63
C ASN A 34 -34.60 25.35 -0.33
N GLU A 35 -34.97 24.26 -0.99
CA GLU A 35 -36.15 23.50 -0.59
C GLU A 35 -35.91 22.75 0.74
N THR A 36 -37.02 22.34 1.36
CA THR A 36 -36.96 21.51 2.57
C THR A 36 -37.05 20.04 2.16
N VAL A 37 -36.07 19.25 2.55
CA VAL A 37 -36.10 17.80 2.34
C VAL A 37 -36.53 17.13 3.63
N ARG A 38 -37.61 16.36 3.57
CA ARG A 38 -38.22 15.69 4.72
C ARG A 38 -38.00 14.20 4.67
N PHE A 39 -37.67 13.63 5.82
CA PHE A 39 -37.53 12.18 5.98
C PHE A 39 -38.12 11.72 7.29
N SER A 40 -38.79 10.58 7.30
CA SER A 40 -39.35 9.95 8.49
C SER A 40 -38.63 8.63 8.73
N ILE A 41 -38.13 8.40 9.93
CA ILE A 41 -37.42 7.18 10.33
C ILE A 41 -38.25 6.45 11.38
N ALA A 42 -38.52 5.16 11.17
CA ALA A 42 -39.09 4.30 12.18
C ALA A 42 -38.02 3.39 12.79
N CYS A 43 -38.21 3.00 14.04
CA CYS A 43 -37.38 2.02 14.72
C CYS A 43 -38.22 0.99 15.48
N ALA A 44 -37.63 -0.17 15.78
CA ALA A 44 -38.21 -1.12 16.72
C ALA A 44 -38.34 -0.51 18.12
N ALA A 45 -39.38 -0.89 18.88
CA ALA A 45 -39.57 -0.46 20.28
C ALA A 45 -38.34 -0.77 21.16
N ASP A 46 -37.61 -1.83 20.86
CA ASP A 46 -36.35 -2.18 21.54
C ASP A 46 -35.24 -1.15 21.40
N VAL A 47 -35.19 -0.42 20.27
CA VAL A 47 -34.22 0.67 20.06
C VAL A 47 -34.53 1.83 21.01
N ALA A 48 -35.82 2.19 21.13
CA ALA A 48 -36.30 3.21 22.06
C ALA A 48 -36.09 2.81 23.54
N ARG A 49 -36.45 1.57 23.91
CA ARG A 49 -36.30 1.07 25.29
C ARG A 49 -34.84 1.00 25.76
N LYS A 50 -33.90 0.75 24.84
CA LYS A 50 -32.46 0.68 25.14
C LYS A 50 -31.78 2.06 25.22
N GLY A 51 -32.54 3.15 25.07
CA GLY A 51 -32.00 4.52 25.08
C GLY A 51 -30.99 4.77 23.95
N LEU A 52 -31.13 4.05 22.83
CA LEU A 52 -30.28 4.26 21.67
C LEU A 52 -30.69 5.56 20.97
N GLN A 53 -29.76 6.17 20.24
CA GLN A 53 -30.08 7.27 19.35
C GLN A 53 -30.34 6.76 17.94
N ILE A 54 -31.27 7.39 17.26
CA ILE A 54 -31.53 7.23 15.82
C ILE A 54 -30.82 8.37 15.11
N CYS A 55 -30.00 8.05 14.13
CA CYS A 55 -29.35 9.03 13.27
C CYS A 55 -29.93 8.94 11.86
N ALA A 56 -30.26 10.09 11.28
CA ALA A 56 -30.51 10.29 9.86
C ALA A 56 -29.25 10.86 9.23
N GLN A 57 -28.68 10.16 8.25
CA GLN A 57 -27.64 10.71 7.40
C GLN A 57 -28.25 11.03 6.02
N LEU A 58 -28.21 12.29 5.63
CA LEU A 58 -28.54 12.75 4.30
C LEU A 58 -27.25 12.93 3.50
N THR A 59 -27.29 12.57 2.22
CA THR A 59 -26.15 12.76 1.33
C THR A 59 -26.64 13.28 0.00
N ASN A 60 -26.04 14.37 -0.46
CA ASN A 60 -26.28 14.91 -1.79
C ASN A 60 -25.43 14.13 -2.79
N LYS A 61 -26.06 13.39 -3.70
CA LYS A 61 -25.33 12.64 -4.73
C LYS A 61 -24.67 13.51 -5.78
N ARG A 62 -25.14 14.76 -5.95
CA ARG A 62 -24.58 15.69 -6.94
C ARG A 62 -23.40 16.48 -6.40
N LEU A 63 -23.29 16.57 -5.07
CA LEU A 63 -22.19 17.21 -4.35
C LEU A 63 -21.54 16.11 -3.52
N SER A 64 -20.57 15.38 -4.10
CA SER A 64 -19.95 14.18 -3.52
C SER A 64 -19.29 14.35 -2.14
N TYR A 65 -19.43 15.52 -1.52
CA TYR A 65 -18.88 15.87 -0.21
C TYR A 65 -19.91 16.48 0.76
N GLU A 66 -21.19 16.61 0.37
CA GLU A 66 -22.22 17.16 1.26
C GLU A 66 -23.01 16.03 1.92
N SER A 67 -22.66 15.74 3.18
CA SER A 67 -23.44 14.84 4.02
C SER A 67 -23.81 15.50 5.35
N PHE A 68 -25.06 15.32 5.76
CA PHE A 68 -25.60 15.83 7.01
C PHE A 68 -26.00 14.67 7.88
N THR A 69 -25.53 14.62 9.11
CA THR A 69 -25.98 13.61 10.08
C THR A 69 -26.67 14.31 11.22
N GLN A 70 -27.92 13.97 11.45
CA GLN A 70 -28.67 14.43 12.61
C GLN A 70 -29.07 13.22 13.45
N CYS A 71 -28.75 13.24 14.73
CA CYS A 71 -29.10 12.18 15.67
C CYS A 71 -30.11 12.70 16.69
N VAL A 72 -31.05 11.85 17.07
CA VAL A 72 -32.11 12.13 18.05
C VAL A 72 -32.29 10.91 18.94
N THR A 73 -32.68 11.11 20.19
CA THR A 73 -33.04 9.99 21.07
C THR A 73 -34.22 9.23 20.48
N ALA A 74 -34.09 7.90 20.33
CA ALA A 74 -35.14 7.07 19.77
C ALA A 74 -36.44 7.18 20.58
N ARG A 75 -37.56 7.38 19.89
CA ARG A 75 -38.91 7.37 20.48
C ARG A 75 -39.77 6.32 19.78
N GLU A 76 -40.67 5.72 20.52
CA GLU A 76 -41.66 4.79 19.97
C GLU A 76 -42.56 5.54 18.98
N GLY A 77 -42.70 5.03 17.75
CA GLY A 77 -43.43 5.72 16.66
C GLY A 77 -42.54 6.39 15.60
N GLY A 78 -41.22 6.46 15.79
CA GLY A 78 -40.29 7.04 14.83
C GLY A 78 -40.03 8.54 15.00
N VAL A 79 -39.16 9.11 14.16
CA VAL A 79 -38.78 10.52 14.19
C VAL A 79 -38.72 11.09 12.78
N ALA A 80 -39.27 12.29 12.59
CA ALA A 80 -39.15 13.05 11.36
C ALA A 80 -37.96 14.00 11.44
N PHE A 81 -37.25 14.12 10.31
CA PHE A 81 -36.13 15.01 10.10
C PHE A 81 -36.51 15.97 8.98
N GLU A 82 -36.29 17.27 9.22
CA GLU A 82 -36.42 18.30 8.20
C GLU A 82 -35.05 18.96 8.01
N LEU A 83 -34.50 18.90 6.79
CA LEU A 83 -33.39 19.75 6.41
C LEU A 83 -33.89 20.90 5.54
N ARG A 84 -33.52 22.12 5.90
CA ARG A 84 -33.86 23.34 5.17
C ARG A 84 -32.60 23.96 4.59
N GLY A 85 -32.73 24.71 3.51
CA GLY A 85 -31.58 25.43 2.92
C GLY A 85 -30.57 24.52 2.24
N VAL A 86 -30.98 23.31 1.84
CA VAL A 86 -30.07 22.38 1.16
C VAL A 86 -29.78 22.81 -0.27
N ALA A 87 -28.61 22.41 -0.77
CA ALA A 87 -28.28 22.60 -2.18
C ALA A 87 -29.22 21.81 -3.10
N ALA A 88 -29.40 22.31 -4.33
CA ALA A 88 -30.13 21.57 -5.35
C ALA A 88 -29.43 20.24 -5.62
N GLY A 89 -30.18 19.14 -5.62
CA GLY A 89 -29.54 17.83 -5.72
C GLY A 89 -30.48 16.66 -5.63
N VAL A 90 -29.88 15.47 -5.75
CA VAL A 90 -30.53 14.20 -5.47
C VAL A 90 -30.06 13.77 -4.09
N TRP A 91 -30.97 13.78 -3.14
CA TRP A 91 -30.72 13.44 -1.75
C TRP A 91 -31.08 12.00 -1.48
N ARG A 92 -30.19 11.28 -0.79
CA ARG A 92 -30.51 9.97 -0.21
C ARG A 92 -30.40 10.07 1.31
N CYS A 93 -31.37 9.50 2.00
CA CYS A 93 -31.36 9.41 3.46
C CYS A 93 -31.13 7.95 3.89
N ARG A 94 -30.33 7.77 4.94
CA ARG A 94 -30.16 6.49 5.63
C ARG A 94 -30.39 6.68 7.12
N ALA A 95 -30.96 5.66 7.73
CA ALA A 95 -31.18 5.60 9.16
C ALA A 95 -30.29 4.56 9.84
N TYR A 96 -29.74 4.87 11.01
CA TYR A 96 -29.04 3.90 11.84
C TYR A 96 -29.21 4.19 13.34
N ALA A 97 -28.94 3.19 14.19
CA ALA A 97 -28.95 3.35 15.65
C ALA A 97 -27.52 3.36 16.21
N THR A 98 -27.25 4.21 17.20
CA THR A 98 -25.96 4.26 17.90
C THR A 98 -26.13 4.31 19.43
N ARG A 99 -25.09 3.92 20.16
CA ARG A 99 -25.05 3.87 21.63
C ARG A 99 -24.09 4.95 22.15
N GLY A 100 -24.57 5.80 23.07
CA GLY A 100 -23.84 6.94 23.63
C GLY A 100 -24.49 8.28 23.27
N GLN A 101 -24.03 9.39 23.87
CA GLN A 101 -24.31 10.73 23.34
C GLN A 101 -23.36 10.97 22.16
N PRO A 102 -23.79 10.86 20.90
CA PRO A 102 -23.12 11.61 19.86
C PRO A 102 -23.39 13.07 20.21
N THR A 103 -22.33 13.82 20.41
CA THR A 103 -22.42 15.24 20.12
C THR A 103 -22.87 15.35 18.65
N SER A 104 -23.86 16.20 18.39
CA SER A 104 -24.23 16.67 17.06
C SER A 104 -23.00 17.36 16.47
N PHE A 105 -22.07 16.58 15.93
CA PHE A 105 -20.84 17.10 15.38
C PHE A 105 -21.08 17.50 13.93
N SER A 106 -20.81 18.78 13.66
CA SER A 106 -20.33 19.18 12.35
C SER A 106 -18.97 18.55 12.08
N ARG A 107 -18.79 17.95 10.90
CA ARG A 107 -17.45 17.70 10.39
C ARG A 107 -16.99 18.90 9.55
N ARG A 108 -15.79 19.41 9.90
CA ARG A 108 -15.02 20.41 9.15
C ARG A 108 -14.90 20.01 7.67
N GLY A 109 -14.90 20.92 6.68
CA GLY A 109 -14.71 22.38 6.72
C GLY A 109 -15.65 23.16 7.65
N ALA A 110 -15.14 23.79 8.72
CA ALA A 110 -15.94 24.36 9.81
C ALA A 110 -15.38 25.70 10.28
N ALA A 111 -16.29 26.54 10.75
CA ALA A 111 -16.05 27.59 11.73
C ALA A 111 -17.21 27.61 12.75
N THR A 112 -17.01 28.39 13.80
CA THR A 112 -17.55 28.35 15.17
C THR A 112 -19.06 28.46 15.38
N ALA A 113 -19.50 27.84 16.48
CA ALA A 113 -20.87 27.77 16.99
C ALA A 113 -21.50 29.15 17.27
N VAL A 114 -22.81 29.25 16.99
CA VAL A 114 -23.71 30.26 17.55
C VAL A 114 -24.66 29.54 18.49
N GLU A 115 -24.77 30.02 19.73
CA GLU A 115 -25.67 29.50 20.74
C GLU A 115 -27.14 29.71 20.36
N GLY A 116 -27.91 28.63 20.35
CA GLY A 116 -29.36 28.62 20.31
C GLY A 116 -29.85 27.29 20.88
N ASP A 117 -30.92 27.31 21.67
CA ASP A 117 -31.49 26.19 22.47
C ASP A 117 -32.17 25.09 21.63
N VAL A 118 -31.67 24.87 20.41
CA VAL A 118 -31.94 23.73 19.57
C VAL A 118 -30.61 23.38 18.90
N ASP A 119 -30.03 22.21 19.18
CA ASP A 119 -28.78 21.72 18.58
C ASP A 119 -28.93 21.45 17.07
N VAL A 120 -29.08 22.52 16.28
CA VAL A 120 -29.10 22.51 14.82
C VAL A 120 -27.90 23.32 14.34
N ALA A 121 -26.81 22.63 14.04
CA ALA A 121 -25.62 23.24 13.46
C ALA A 121 -25.79 23.37 11.94
N TRP A 122 -25.72 24.60 11.44
CA TRP A 122 -25.77 24.93 10.01
C TRP A 122 -24.37 24.92 9.40
N PHE A 123 -24.23 24.39 8.18
CA PHE A 123 -23.12 24.70 7.28
C PHE A 123 -23.70 25.09 5.92
N VAL A 124 -23.41 26.34 5.55
CA VAL A 124 -23.55 26.85 4.19
C VAL A 124 -22.13 26.80 3.62
N VAL A 125 -21.89 25.97 2.61
CA VAL A 125 -20.77 26.25 1.69
C VAL A 125 -21.13 27.59 1.05
N ASP A 126 -20.20 28.55 1.14
CA ASP A 126 -20.41 29.94 0.74
C ASP A 126 -21.18 30.05 -0.59
N ARG A 127 -22.22 30.89 -0.58
CA ARG A 127 -23.27 31.03 -1.60
C ARG A 127 -22.75 30.96 -3.05
N GLU A 128 -23.09 29.91 -3.79
CA GLU A 128 -23.10 29.97 -5.26
C GLU A 128 -24.35 30.73 -5.71
N ARG A 129 -24.09 31.96 -6.18
CA ARG A 129 -25.03 32.73 -6.98
C ARG A 129 -25.04 32.10 -8.37
N TRP A 130 -26.14 31.45 -8.74
CA TRP A 130 -26.40 31.00 -10.11
C TRP A 130 -26.31 32.21 -11.04
N VAL A 131 -25.23 32.29 -11.83
CA VAL A 131 -25.20 33.20 -12.98
C VAL A 131 -25.81 32.45 -14.16
N THR A 132 -27.11 32.67 -14.35
CA THR A 132 -27.76 32.35 -15.63
C THR A 132 -27.23 33.34 -16.67
N GLY A 133 -26.45 32.83 -17.63
CA GLY A 133 -25.95 33.60 -18.77
C GLY A 133 -24.44 33.57 -18.89
N LEU A 134 -23.90 32.48 -19.43
CA LEU A 134 -22.58 32.45 -20.03
C LEU A 134 -22.73 32.10 -21.51
N ALA A 135 -22.10 32.91 -22.36
CA ALA A 135 -22.10 32.73 -23.79
C ALA A 135 -21.33 31.44 -24.18
N PRO A 136 -21.72 30.74 -25.25
CA PRO A 136 -21.05 29.52 -25.69
C PRO A 136 -19.67 29.90 -26.25
N GLY A 137 -18.60 29.37 -25.65
CA GLY A 137 -17.24 29.61 -26.09
C GLY A 137 -16.45 28.32 -26.21
N THR A 138 -16.00 28.01 -27.44
CA THR A 138 -14.95 27.03 -27.84
C THR A 138 -15.17 25.57 -27.39
N PRO A 139 -14.94 24.55 -28.24
CA PRO A 139 -15.02 23.16 -27.80
C PRO A 139 -14.14 22.95 -26.55
N PRO A 140 -14.65 22.31 -25.49
CA PRO A 140 -13.87 22.15 -24.28
C PRO A 140 -12.64 21.28 -24.53
N ALA A 141 -11.59 21.51 -23.76
CA ALA A 141 -10.28 20.89 -23.95
C ALA A 141 -10.32 19.35 -24.00
N ALA A 142 -11.24 18.70 -23.28
CA ALA A 142 -11.31 17.25 -23.15
C ALA A 142 -11.82 16.53 -24.41
N LEU A 143 -12.98 16.90 -24.96
CA LEU A 143 -13.48 16.29 -26.21
C LEU A 143 -12.53 16.55 -27.38
N ALA A 144 -11.99 17.77 -27.49
CA ALA A 144 -11.01 18.10 -28.52
C ALA A 144 -9.72 17.26 -28.38
N ALA A 145 -9.26 17.04 -27.14
CA ALA A 145 -8.11 16.17 -26.89
C ALA A 145 -8.39 14.70 -27.23
N LEU A 146 -9.59 14.20 -26.91
CA LEU A 146 -10.00 12.85 -27.29
C LEU A 146 -10.02 12.66 -28.81
N GLN A 147 -10.52 13.65 -29.56
CA GLN A 147 -10.51 13.61 -31.02
C GLN A 147 -9.09 13.60 -31.58
N ARG A 148 -8.18 14.43 -31.05
CA ARG A 148 -6.75 14.41 -31.42
C ARG A 148 -6.10 13.07 -31.12
N ALA A 149 -6.31 12.53 -29.92
CA ALA A 149 -5.77 11.23 -29.52
C ALA A 149 -6.28 10.08 -30.40
N ARG A 150 -7.55 10.12 -30.84
CA ARG A 150 -8.11 9.15 -31.79
C ARG A 150 -7.52 9.25 -33.19
N ALA A 151 -7.18 10.46 -33.63
CA ALA A 151 -6.56 10.71 -34.93
C ALA A 151 -5.08 10.30 -34.96
N ASP A 152 -4.43 10.20 -33.79
CA ASP A 152 -3.04 9.77 -33.67
C ASP A 152 -2.91 8.23 -33.74
N ALA A 153 -2.69 7.72 -34.96
CA ALA A 153 -2.45 6.30 -35.18
C ALA A 153 -1.15 5.78 -34.50
N GLY A 154 -0.18 6.67 -34.27
CA GLY A 154 1.09 6.34 -33.61
C GLY A 154 0.90 6.04 -32.13
N LEU A 155 0.09 6.84 -31.43
CA LEU A 155 -0.20 6.66 -30.01
C LEU A 155 -0.83 5.30 -29.71
N GLY A 156 -1.80 4.86 -30.51
CA GLY A 156 -2.41 3.54 -30.38
C GLY A 156 -1.43 2.39 -30.62
N ALA A 157 -0.49 2.55 -31.58
CA ALA A 157 0.55 1.56 -31.83
C ALA A 157 1.56 1.47 -30.67
N GLN A 158 1.95 2.61 -30.10
CA GLN A 158 2.85 2.67 -28.96
C GLN A 158 2.25 2.01 -27.72
N LEU A 159 0.98 2.26 -27.41
CA LEU A 159 0.27 1.61 -26.31
C LEU A 159 0.27 0.08 -26.45
N ARG A 160 0.00 -0.43 -27.65
CA ARG A 160 0.03 -1.88 -27.93
C ARG A 160 1.43 -2.48 -27.81
N GLU A 161 2.47 -1.76 -28.24
CA GLU A 161 3.85 -2.24 -28.08
C GLU A 161 4.26 -2.29 -26.60
N VAL A 162 3.88 -1.28 -25.81
CA VAL A 162 4.15 -1.26 -24.36
C VAL A 162 3.40 -2.37 -23.66
N ALA A 163 2.16 -2.63 -24.05
CA ALA A 163 1.33 -3.70 -23.50
C ALA A 163 1.70 -5.10 -24.02
N LYS A 164 2.73 -5.27 -24.87
CA LYS A 164 3.06 -6.56 -25.48
C LYS A 164 3.18 -7.69 -24.45
N GLY A 165 2.33 -8.71 -24.61
CA GLY A 165 2.21 -9.83 -23.67
C GLY A 165 1.16 -9.64 -22.56
N SER A 166 0.43 -8.52 -22.56
CA SER A 166 -0.66 -8.19 -21.64
C SER A 166 -1.83 -7.55 -22.39
N ASN A 167 -3.04 -7.76 -21.88
CA ASN A 167 -4.25 -7.11 -22.38
C ASN A 167 -4.57 -5.84 -21.57
N LEU A 168 -3.85 -5.64 -20.46
CA LEU A 168 -4.06 -4.59 -19.47
C LEU A 168 -2.80 -3.72 -19.39
N ILE A 169 -3.01 -2.40 -19.38
CA ILE A 169 -1.95 -1.42 -19.17
C ILE A 169 -2.29 -0.56 -17.95
N VAL A 170 -1.27 -0.23 -17.15
CA VAL A 170 -1.39 0.80 -16.13
C VAL A 170 -1.27 2.16 -16.80
N ALA A 171 -2.32 2.97 -16.71
CA ALA A 171 -2.38 4.31 -17.28
C ALA A 171 -2.36 5.37 -16.18
N SER A 172 -1.61 6.44 -16.40
CA SER A 172 -1.58 7.64 -15.55
C SER A 172 -1.39 8.86 -16.44
N ALA A 173 -1.62 10.06 -15.93
CA ALA A 173 -1.24 11.30 -16.62
C ALA A 173 -0.48 12.25 -15.69
N ALA A 174 0.50 12.97 -16.22
CA ALA A 174 1.30 13.93 -15.44
C ALA A 174 1.65 15.17 -16.27
N ASN A 175 1.51 16.34 -15.67
CA ASN A 175 2.14 17.59 -16.13
C ASN A 175 3.48 17.81 -15.39
N ALA A 176 4.23 18.86 -15.72
CA ALA A 176 5.59 19.04 -15.19
C ALA A 176 5.70 19.02 -13.64
N PRO A 177 4.80 19.65 -12.87
CA PRO A 177 4.82 19.55 -11.41
C PRO A 177 4.64 18.12 -10.89
N HIS A 178 3.71 17.35 -11.46
CA HIS A 178 3.39 16.01 -10.94
C HIS A 178 4.34 14.90 -11.45
N VAL A 179 5.35 15.21 -12.28
CA VAL A 179 6.28 14.19 -12.82
C VAL A 179 6.99 13.41 -11.72
N ASN A 180 7.41 14.05 -10.63
CA ASN A 180 8.13 13.34 -9.57
C ASN A 180 7.25 12.28 -8.88
N LEU A 181 5.98 12.62 -8.64
CA LEU A 181 4.98 11.68 -8.14
C LEU A 181 4.76 10.54 -9.16
N ALA A 182 4.60 10.88 -10.44
CA ALA A 182 4.44 9.89 -11.51
C ALA A 182 5.64 8.92 -11.59
N LEU A 183 6.87 9.42 -11.44
CA LEU A 183 8.07 8.57 -11.39
C LEU A 183 8.05 7.66 -10.16
N ASN A 184 7.65 8.16 -8.99
CA ASN A 184 7.50 7.35 -7.78
C ASN A 184 6.50 6.19 -8.00
N MET A 185 5.34 6.51 -8.58
CA MET A 185 4.31 5.55 -8.94
C MET A 185 4.87 4.50 -9.93
N VAL A 186 5.49 4.93 -11.03
CA VAL A 186 6.05 4.02 -12.05
C VAL A 186 7.11 3.10 -11.45
N TYR A 187 8.01 3.62 -10.62
CA TYR A 187 9.04 2.79 -9.99
C TYR A 187 8.46 1.77 -9.02
N SER A 188 7.49 2.17 -8.20
CA SER A 188 6.80 1.25 -7.31
C SER A 188 6.04 0.17 -8.10
N ALA A 189 5.33 0.55 -9.16
CA ALA A 189 4.58 -0.36 -10.02
C ALA A 189 5.50 -1.40 -10.68
N ARG A 190 6.63 -0.97 -11.25
CA ARG A 190 7.62 -1.86 -11.86
C ARG A 190 8.23 -2.84 -10.86
N ARG A 191 8.55 -2.37 -9.64
CA ARG A 191 9.12 -3.23 -8.59
C ARG A 191 8.10 -4.19 -8.01
N ALA A 192 6.85 -3.76 -7.89
CA ALA A 192 5.74 -4.59 -7.47
C ALA A 192 5.28 -5.59 -8.54
N GLY A 193 5.86 -5.60 -9.76
CA GLY A 193 5.42 -6.50 -10.82
C GLY A 193 4.02 -6.19 -11.37
N ALA A 194 3.61 -4.92 -11.33
CA ALA A 194 2.38 -4.46 -11.96
C ALA A 194 2.42 -4.64 -13.51
N PRO A 195 1.27 -4.61 -14.20
CA PRO A 195 1.23 -4.58 -15.65
C PRO A 195 2.08 -3.45 -16.25
N PRO A 196 2.42 -3.50 -17.56
CA PRO A 196 3.17 -2.44 -18.20
C PRO A 196 2.57 -1.06 -17.94
N VAL A 197 3.41 -0.08 -17.62
CA VAL A 197 2.98 1.27 -17.24
C VAL A 197 3.21 2.24 -18.39
N PHE A 198 2.19 3.03 -18.69
CA PHE A 198 2.23 4.13 -19.65
C PHE A 198 1.74 5.42 -19.00
N VAL A 199 2.52 6.49 -19.13
CA VAL A 199 2.17 7.79 -18.56
C VAL A 199 1.90 8.77 -19.70
N PHE A 200 0.68 9.30 -19.78
CA PHE A 200 0.34 10.38 -20.69
C PHE A 200 0.95 11.69 -20.19
N ALA A 201 1.87 12.27 -20.97
CA ALA A 201 2.46 13.56 -20.66
C ALA A 201 1.50 14.68 -21.04
N LEU A 202 1.13 15.52 -20.07
CA LEU A 202 0.21 16.64 -20.27
C LEU A 202 0.94 17.92 -20.74
N SER A 203 2.24 17.84 -20.96
CA SER A 203 3.10 18.92 -21.45
C SER A 203 4.41 18.38 -22.03
N GLU A 204 5.12 19.22 -22.79
CA GLU A 204 6.45 18.90 -23.35
C GLU A 204 7.47 18.65 -22.24
N THR A 205 7.45 19.50 -21.21
CA THR A 205 8.34 19.38 -20.06
C THR A 205 8.12 18.03 -19.35
N ALA A 206 6.87 17.60 -19.18
CA ALA A 206 6.57 16.30 -18.59
C ALA A 206 7.04 15.14 -19.47
N GLU A 207 6.80 15.22 -20.78
CA GLU A 207 7.21 14.20 -21.74
C GLU A 207 8.73 13.99 -21.74
N ALA A 208 9.50 15.08 -21.85
CA ALA A 208 10.96 15.04 -21.84
C ALA A 208 11.52 14.44 -20.54
N ARG A 209 10.92 14.77 -19.38
CA ARG A 209 11.35 14.24 -18.09
C ARG A 209 11.00 12.76 -17.91
N LEU A 210 9.82 12.34 -18.34
CA LEU A 210 9.41 10.93 -18.30
C LEU A 210 10.26 10.07 -19.26
N ALA A 211 10.50 10.56 -20.48
CA ALA A 211 11.34 9.89 -21.46
C ALA A 211 12.79 9.75 -20.99
N SER A 212 13.38 10.80 -20.39
CA SER A 212 14.75 10.73 -19.84
C SER A 212 14.88 9.74 -18.67
N ALA A 213 13.77 9.43 -17.98
CA ALA A 213 13.67 8.39 -16.96
C ALA A 213 13.30 7.00 -17.51
N ASN A 214 13.31 6.81 -18.84
CA ASN A 214 12.92 5.57 -19.51
C ASN A 214 11.52 5.09 -19.10
N VAL A 215 10.57 6.02 -19.00
CA VAL A 215 9.15 5.73 -18.82
C VAL A 215 8.47 5.75 -20.18
N ALA A 216 7.65 4.73 -20.48
CA ALA A 216 6.83 4.75 -21.68
C ALA A 216 5.81 5.88 -21.59
N THR A 217 5.89 6.82 -22.52
CA THR A 217 5.15 8.07 -22.47
C THR A 217 4.87 8.59 -23.87
N ALA A 218 3.81 9.37 -24.00
CA ALA A 218 3.51 10.19 -25.16
C ALA A 218 2.70 11.41 -24.71
N ARG A 219 2.82 12.50 -25.46
CA ARG A 219 2.01 13.69 -25.24
C ARG A 219 0.53 13.42 -25.45
N LEU A 220 -0.28 13.81 -24.47
CA LEU A 220 -1.74 13.91 -24.60
C LEU A 220 -2.12 15.39 -24.67
N ASP A 221 -2.22 15.89 -25.90
CA ASP A 221 -2.43 17.32 -26.14
C ASP A 221 -3.85 17.76 -25.75
N SER A 222 -3.95 18.48 -24.62
CA SER A 222 -5.18 19.10 -24.14
C SER A 222 -5.57 20.36 -24.94
N GLY A 223 -4.63 20.94 -25.71
CA GLY A 223 -4.80 22.25 -26.35
C GLY A 223 -4.72 23.44 -25.39
N VAL A 224 -4.40 23.19 -24.11
CA VAL A 224 -4.25 24.21 -23.07
C VAL A 224 -2.92 24.00 -22.36
N ASP A 225 -2.24 25.08 -22.00
CA ASP A 225 -1.05 24.98 -21.16
C ASP A 225 -1.41 24.51 -19.75
N LEU A 226 -0.97 23.28 -19.42
CA LEU A 226 -1.16 22.64 -18.13
C LEU A 226 0.10 22.70 -17.25
N ASP A 227 1.23 23.26 -17.70
CA ASP A 227 2.51 23.19 -16.98
C ASP A 227 2.52 23.98 -15.66
N ALA A 228 1.85 25.13 -15.62
CA ALA A 228 1.80 25.96 -14.42
C ALA A 228 0.77 25.50 -13.38
N ARG A 229 -0.09 24.52 -13.69
CA ARG A 229 -1.27 24.17 -12.88
C ARG A 229 -0.92 23.10 -11.85
N ARG A 230 -1.16 23.40 -10.55
CA ARG A 230 -0.76 22.52 -9.42
C ARG A 230 -1.88 22.26 -8.42
N ASP A 231 -2.66 23.28 -8.09
CA ASP A 231 -3.45 23.26 -6.87
C ASP A 231 -4.81 22.59 -7.06
N VAL A 232 -5.06 21.56 -6.25
CA VAL A 232 -6.36 20.88 -6.13
C VAL A 232 -7.45 21.92 -5.83
N GLN A 233 -8.66 21.72 -6.35
CA GLN A 233 -9.79 22.66 -6.25
C GLN A 233 -9.58 24.01 -6.97
N THR A 234 -8.63 24.10 -7.88
CA THR A 234 -8.57 25.23 -8.83
C THR A 234 -9.12 24.84 -10.20
N LYS A 235 -9.56 25.83 -10.98
CA LYS A 235 -9.81 25.69 -12.44
C LYS A 235 -8.63 25.05 -13.16
N GLY A 236 -7.41 25.28 -12.65
CA GLY A 236 -6.19 24.66 -13.10
C GLY A 236 -6.26 23.13 -13.03
N PHE A 237 -6.51 22.62 -11.84
CA PHE A 237 -6.56 21.19 -11.56
C PHE A 237 -7.76 20.49 -12.20
N ALA A 238 -8.92 21.13 -12.29
CA ALA A 238 -10.08 20.56 -12.99
C ALA A 238 -9.76 20.21 -14.46
N ALA A 239 -8.97 21.05 -15.15
CA ALA A 239 -8.54 20.76 -16.51
C ALA A 239 -7.56 19.58 -16.61
N ILE A 240 -6.71 19.38 -15.58
CA ILE A 240 -5.83 18.19 -15.50
C ILE A 240 -6.68 16.94 -15.26
N ALA A 241 -7.59 17.00 -14.29
CA ALA A 241 -8.49 15.91 -13.93
C ALA A 241 -9.37 15.47 -15.11
N ALA A 242 -9.84 16.42 -15.93
CA ALA A 242 -10.63 16.13 -17.12
C ALA A 242 -9.88 15.31 -18.19
N MET A 243 -8.54 15.28 -18.15
CA MET A 243 -7.73 14.46 -19.06
C MET A 243 -7.73 12.97 -18.69
N LYS A 244 -8.14 12.62 -17.47
CA LYS A 244 -8.22 11.23 -16.99
C LYS A 244 -9.12 10.34 -17.86
N PRO A 245 -10.41 10.65 -18.05
CA PRO A 245 -11.28 9.84 -18.91
C PRO A 245 -10.81 9.84 -20.38
N VAL A 246 -10.16 10.91 -20.85
CA VAL A 246 -9.58 10.98 -22.21
C VAL A 246 -8.44 9.96 -22.37
N ALA A 247 -7.51 9.93 -21.40
CA ALA A 247 -6.40 8.98 -21.38
C ALA A 247 -6.90 7.53 -21.34
N VAL A 248 -7.87 7.24 -20.48
CA VAL A 248 -8.47 5.90 -20.38
C VAL A 248 -9.17 5.50 -21.68
N LEU A 249 -10.00 6.37 -22.27
CA LEU A 249 -10.63 6.10 -23.56
C LEU A 249 -9.59 5.84 -24.66
N THR A 250 -8.47 6.56 -24.65
CA THR A 250 -7.39 6.36 -25.62
C THR A 250 -6.82 4.95 -25.53
N VAL A 251 -6.62 4.42 -24.32
CA VAL A 251 -6.22 3.03 -24.09
C VAL A 251 -7.27 2.04 -24.60
N LEU A 252 -8.55 2.27 -24.28
CA LEU A 252 -9.64 1.38 -24.71
C LEU A 252 -9.77 1.32 -26.24
N HIS A 253 -9.62 2.46 -26.92
CA HIS A 253 -9.63 2.56 -28.38
C HIS A 253 -8.40 1.90 -29.02
N ALA A 254 -7.28 1.81 -28.31
CA ALA A 254 -6.12 1.05 -28.75
C ALA A 254 -6.32 -0.48 -28.72
N GLY A 255 -7.43 -0.96 -28.15
CA GLY A 255 -7.78 -2.38 -28.06
C GLY A 255 -7.41 -3.03 -26.72
N LEU A 256 -7.08 -2.24 -25.70
CA LEU A 256 -6.57 -2.70 -24.40
C LEU A 256 -7.56 -2.39 -23.26
N ASP A 257 -7.45 -3.11 -22.15
CA ASP A 257 -8.03 -2.72 -20.87
C ASP A 257 -7.12 -1.68 -20.18
N ALA A 258 -7.71 -0.81 -19.36
CA ALA A 258 -6.96 0.22 -18.64
C ALA A 258 -7.07 0.02 -17.13
N LEU A 259 -5.94 0.02 -16.42
CA LEU A 259 -5.88 0.27 -14.98
C LEU A 259 -5.42 1.71 -14.78
N TRP A 260 -6.36 2.62 -14.55
CA TRP A 260 -6.04 4.00 -14.21
C TRP A 260 -5.48 4.10 -12.79
N ILE A 261 -4.38 4.83 -12.64
CA ILE A 261 -3.70 5.10 -11.38
C ILE A 261 -3.29 6.58 -11.34
N ASP A 262 -3.70 7.30 -10.30
CA ASP A 262 -3.23 8.67 -10.05
C ASP A 262 -1.74 8.67 -9.66
N THR A 263 -1.06 9.78 -9.97
CA THR A 263 0.39 9.90 -9.78
C THR A 263 0.86 9.75 -8.33
N ASP A 264 -0.03 9.95 -7.36
CA ASP A 264 0.22 9.85 -5.92
C ASP A 264 -0.22 8.51 -5.33
N VAL A 265 -0.11 7.45 -6.14
CA VAL A 265 -0.30 6.06 -5.71
C VAL A 265 1.06 5.34 -5.66
N VAL A 266 1.23 4.48 -4.67
CA VAL A 266 2.40 3.60 -4.54
C VAL A 266 1.94 2.15 -4.55
N PHE A 267 2.58 1.31 -5.36
CA PHE A 267 2.35 -0.13 -5.38
C PHE A 267 3.27 -0.86 -4.40
N PHE A 268 2.74 -1.94 -3.82
CA PHE A 268 3.43 -2.83 -2.89
C PHE A 268 3.50 -4.27 -3.42
N ALA A 269 2.53 -4.68 -4.22
CA ALA A 269 2.39 -6.01 -4.80
C ALA A 269 1.78 -5.94 -6.21
N PRO A 270 1.81 -7.03 -7.00
CA PRO A 270 1.16 -7.08 -8.29
C PRO A 270 -0.34 -6.79 -8.16
N PHE A 271 -0.92 -6.10 -9.14
CA PHE A 271 -2.37 -5.94 -9.18
C PHE A 271 -3.02 -7.30 -9.50
N PRO A 272 -3.86 -7.86 -8.62
CA PRO A 272 -4.42 -9.20 -8.80
C PRO A 272 -5.40 -9.22 -9.98
N ALA A 273 -5.13 -10.08 -10.95
CA ALA A 273 -5.93 -10.19 -12.17
C ALA A 273 -7.34 -10.71 -11.89
N GLU A 274 -7.49 -11.55 -10.87
CA GLU A 274 -8.74 -12.21 -10.49
C GLU A 274 -9.78 -11.19 -9.97
N LEU A 275 -9.33 -10.08 -9.40
CA LEU A 275 -10.23 -8.99 -8.96
C LEU A 275 -10.82 -8.19 -10.13
N LEU A 276 -10.48 -8.54 -11.38
CA LEU A 276 -10.83 -7.80 -12.59
C LEU A 276 -11.80 -8.54 -13.52
N GLU A 277 -12.24 -9.76 -13.21
CA GLU A 277 -12.87 -10.62 -14.22
C GLU A 277 -14.35 -10.30 -14.50
N ASP A 278 -15.12 -9.86 -13.49
CA ASP A 278 -16.59 -9.84 -13.60
C ASP A 278 -17.23 -8.47 -13.88
N ALA A 279 -16.56 -7.35 -13.59
CA ALA A 279 -17.14 -6.01 -13.71
C ALA A 279 -16.57 -5.19 -14.88
N ASP A 280 -17.41 -4.33 -15.48
CA ASP A 280 -17.02 -3.34 -16.48
C ASP A 280 -16.02 -2.33 -15.87
N PHE A 281 -16.30 -1.89 -14.63
CA PHE A 281 -15.39 -1.09 -13.83
C PHE A 281 -15.13 -1.70 -12.45
N ALA A 282 -13.91 -1.52 -11.95
CA ALA A 282 -13.56 -1.80 -10.55
C ALA A 282 -12.86 -0.57 -9.96
N PHE A 283 -13.49 0.09 -8.97
CA PHE A 283 -12.97 1.33 -8.38
C PHE A 283 -12.44 1.11 -6.97
N GLN A 284 -11.39 1.83 -6.59
CA GLN A 284 -11.05 2.01 -5.18
C GLN A 284 -12.20 2.69 -4.43
N SER A 285 -12.38 2.31 -3.17
CA SER A 285 -13.31 3.00 -2.28
C SER A 285 -12.84 4.41 -1.92
N GLY A 286 -13.70 5.39 -2.14
CA GLY A 286 -13.41 6.80 -1.87
C GLY A 286 -13.52 7.21 -0.41
N SER A 287 -14.28 6.53 0.44
CA SER A 287 -14.83 7.19 1.64
C SER A 287 -14.67 6.46 2.97
N LEU A 288 -13.79 5.44 3.08
CA LEU A 288 -13.53 4.86 4.40
C LEU A 288 -12.57 5.75 5.20
N GLY A 289 -13.12 6.78 5.84
CA GLY A 289 -12.43 7.45 6.93
C GLY A 289 -12.17 6.45 8.07
N PRO A 290 -11.16 6.70 8.93
CA PRO A 290 -10.83 5.85 10.09
C PRO A 290 -12.04 5.45 10.97
N LEU A 291 -13.01 6.35 11.07
CA LEU A 291 -14.23 6.18 11.87
C LEU A 291 -15.26 5.27 11.21
N ASP A 292 -15.34 5.23 9.87
CA ASP A 292 -16.35 4.44 9.15
C ASP A 292 -15.96 2.95 9.17
N VAL A 293 -14.65 2.67 9.07
CA VAL A 293 -14.07 1.35 9.36
C VAL A 293 -14.26 0.94 10.83
N ALA A 294 -14.25 1.90 11.77
CA ALA A 294 -14.41 1.61 13.20
C ALA A 294 -15.79 1.06 13.56
N ARG A 295 -16.78 1.41 12.74
CA ARG A 295 -18.19 1.16 13.02
C ARG A 295 -18.76 -0.03 12.24
N GLY A 296 -17.96 -0.67 11.38
CA GLY A 296 -18.43 -1.76 10.52
C GLY A 296 -19.53 -1.31 9.56
N GLU A 297 -19.49 -0.04 9.14
CA GLU A 297 -20.48 0.55 8.24
C GLU A 297 -20.13 0.22 6.78
N ASP A 298 -20.10 -1.07 6.45
CA ASP A 298 -19.59 -1.66 5.19
C ASP A 298 -20.34 -1.23 3.90
N HIS A 299 -21.32 -0.31 3.97
CA HIS A 299 -22.39 -0.28 2.97
C HIS A 299 -22.76 1.06 2.35
N PHE A 300 -22.23 2.22 2.78
CA PHE A 300 -22.94 3.46 2.37
C PHE A 300 -22.17 4.68 1.94
N HIS A 301 -20.85 4.68 1.96
CA HIS A 301 -20.08 5.67 1.20
C HIS A 301 -18.94 4.94 0.52
N VAL A 302 -19.27 4.29 -0.58
CA VAL A 302 -18.21 3.95 -1.50
C VAL A 302 -18.44 4.76 -2.75
N GLU A 303 -18.21 6.06 -2.60
CA GLU A 303 -17.89 6.88 -3.77
C GLU A 303 -16.80 6.14 -4.53
N ALA A 304 -17.01 5.93 -5.82
CA ALA A 304 -16.02 5.34 -6.69
C ALA A 304 -14.86 6.34 -6.78
N CYS A 305 -13.75 6.05 -6.10
CA CYS A 305 -12.58 6.89 -6.18
C CYS A 305 -11.96 6.73 -7.55
N THR A 306 -11.90 7.81 -8.34
CA THR A 306 -11.34 7.75 -9.69
C THR A 306 -9.82 7.78 -9.69
N GLY A 307 -9.16 7.85 -8.53
CA GLY A 307 -7.71 7.82 -8.47
C GLY A 307 -7.12 6.42 -8.66
N VAL A 308 -7.92 5.37 -8.44
CA VAL A 308 -7.53 3.98 -8.76
C VAL A 308 -8.75 3.26 -9.30
N TYR A 309 -8.74 2.91 -10.58
CA TYR A 309 -9.79 2.06 -11.13
C TYR A 309 -9.38 1.30 -12.38
N ARG A 310 -9.97 0.12 -12.57
CA ARG A 310 -9.89 -0.61 -13.83
C ARG A 310 -11.12 -0.32 -14.68
N ALA A 311 -10.90 -0.10 -15.97
CA ALA A 311 -11.91 -0.01 -17.01
C ALA A 311 -11.70 -1.12 -18.04
N ARG A 312 -12.70 -2.01 -18.17
CA ARG A 312 -12.70 -3.07 -19.18
C ARG A 312 -13.00 -2.49 -20.55
N ARG A 313 -12.35 -2.99 -21.59
CA ARG A 313 -12.74 -2.66 -22.96
C ARG A 313 -14.11 -3.26 -23.28
N SER A 314 -15.13 -2.41 -23.23
CA SER A 314 -16.48 -2.74 -23.70
C SER A 314 -17.16 -1.49 -24.26
N PRO A 315 -18.14 -1.63 -25.18
CA PRO A 315 -18.93 -0.50 -25.66
C PRO A 315 -19.63 0.27 -24.53
N ARG A 316 -20.01 -0.42 -23.44
CA ARG A 316 -20.66 0.19 -22.28
C ARG A 316 -19.70 1.10 -21.50
N VAL A 317 -18.47 0.63 -21.28
CA VAL A 317 -17.42 1.42 -20.61
C VAL A 317 -17.04 2.65 -21.44
N VAL A 318 -16.90 2.48 -22.77
CA VAL A 318 -16.62 3.59 -23.68
C VAL A 318 -17.73 4.64 -23.61
N ALA A 319 -18.99 4.23 -23.74
CA ALA A 319 -20.13 5.15 -23.66
C ALA A 319 -20.21 5.86 -22.29
N ALA A 320 -19.95 5.14 -21.20
CA ALA A 320 -19.91 5.74 -19.86
C ALA A 320 -18.83 6.82 -19.74
N LEU A 321 -17.60 6.56 -20.21
CA LEU A 321 -16.52 7.55 -20.14
C LEU A 321 -16.74 8.74 -21.08
N GLU A 322 -17.37 8.54 -22.25
CA GLU A 322 -17.81 9.63 -23.12
C GLU A 322 -18.87 10.51 -22.45
N ALA A 323 -19.81 9.91 -21.72
CA ALA A 323 -20.77 10.65 -20.89
C ALA A 323 -20.09 11.40 -19.73
N VAL A 324 -19.04 10.83 -19.12
CA VAL A 324 -18.24 11.52 -18.09
C VAL A 324 -17.57 12.77 -18.65
N ILE A 325 -16.96 12.67 -19.84
CA ILE A 325 -16.38 13.84 -20.52
C ILE A 325 -17.46 14.88 -20.77
N SER A 326 -18.62 14.47 -21.31
CA SER A 326 -19.73 15.38 -21.59
C SER A 326 -20.24 16.09 -20.32
N GLU A 327 -20.31 15.40 -19.18
CA GLU A 327 -20.72 16.02 -17.92
C GLU A 327 -19.66 16.93 -17.31
N LEU A 328 -18.38 16.62 -17.45
CA LEU A 328 -17.29 17.53 -17.09
C LEU A 328 -17.40 18.85 -17.86
N GLU A 329 -17.67 18.76 -19.15
CA GLU A 329 -17.88 19.91 -20.03
C GLU A 329 -19.09 20.74 -19.60
N ALA A 330 -20.24 20.09 -19.40
CA ALA A 330 -21.43 20.75 -18.88
C ALA A 330 -21.21 21.35 -17.49
N GLY A 331 -20.35 20.76 -16.65
CA GLY A 331 -19.95 21.31 -15.35
C GLY A 331 -19.21 22.64 -15.49
N VAL A 332 -18.24 22.71 -16.41
CA VAL A 332 -17.49 23.93 -16.73
C VAL A 332 -18.41 25.02 -17.29
N GLU A 333 -19.32 24.68 -18.20
CA GLU A 333 -20.30 25.63 -18.76
C GLU A 333 -21.25 26.19 -17.69
N ARG A 334 -21.57 25.38 -16.68
CA ARG A 334 -22.33 25.79 -15.49
C ARG A 334 -21.54 26.61 -14.48
N GLY A 335 -20.22 26.79 -14.69
CA GLY A 335 -19.33 27.49 -13.77
C GLY A 335 -19.04 26.71 -12.48
N LEU A 336 -19.17 25.38 -12.49
CA LEU A 336 -18.91 24.54 -11.33
C LEU A 336 -17.40 24.27 -11.22
N ASP A 337 -16.67 25.23 -10.68
CA ASP A 337 -15.21 25.22 -10.59
C ASP A 337 -14.65 24.07 -9.72
N TRP A 338 -15.51 23.46 -8.88
CA TRP A 338 -15.20 22.33 -8.02
C TRP A 338 -15.55 20.97 -8.66
N PHE A 339 -16.25 20.94 -9.80
CA PHE A 339 -16.74 19.72 -10.43
C PHE A 339 -15.63 18.98 -11.17
N GLY A 340 -15.06 17.97 -10.51
CA GLY A 340 -13.95 17.14 -11.01
C GLY A 340 -14.38 15.81 -11.65
N ASP A 341 -13.39 15.07 -12.14
CA ASP A 341 -13.56 13.74 -12.76
C ASP A 341 -14.28 12.75 -11.84
N GLN A 342 -13.99 12.77 -10.54
CA GLN A 342 -14.64 11.89 -9.57
C GLN A 342 -16.14 12.16 -9.46
N ALA A 343 -16.52 13.43 -9.32
CA ALA A 343 -17.92 13.84 -9.23
C ALA A 343 -18.68 13.50 -10.52
N ALA A 344 -18.10 13.80 -11.68
CA ALA A 344 -18.69 13.47 -12.99
C ALA A 344 -18.85 11.95 -13.19
N THR A 345 -17.82 11.17 -12.81
CA THR A 345 -17.86 9.70 -12.91
C THR A 345 -18.93 9.09 -12.03
N ASN A 346 -18.99 9.48 -10.75
CA ASN A 346 -20.02 8.99 -9.84
C ASN A 346 -21.41 9.38 -10.31
N LEU A 347 -21.59 10.61 -10.80
CA LEU A 347 -22.85 11.07 -11.37
C LEU A 347 -23.26 10.22 -12.59
N VAL A 348 -22.37 9.93 -13.53
CA VAL A 348 -22.69 9.12 -14.71
C VAL A 348 -23.00 7.67 -14.36
N LEU A 349 -22.24 7.06 -13.44
CA LEU A 349 -22.44 5.65 -13.08
C LEU A 349 -23.71 5.43 -12.23
N PHE A 350 -24.09 6.41 -11.41
CA PHE A 350 -25.11 6.21 -10.38
C PHE A 350 -26.44 6.93 -10.63
N GLU A 351 -26.48 7.99 -11.44
CA GLU A 351 -27.73 8.70 -11.75
C GLU A 351 -28.55 7.96 -12.82
N GLN A 352 -29.87 7.90 -12.60
CA GLN A 352 -30.79 7.18 -13.48
C GLN A 352 -30.80 7.72 -14.91
N ARG A 353 -30.61 9.04 -15.10
CA ARG A 353 -30.64 9.69 -16.42
C ARG A 353 -29.58 9.20 -17.41
N PHE A 354 -28.54 8.49 -16.94
CA PHE A 354 -27.51 7.90 -17.80
C PHE A 354 -27.71 6.40 -18.02
N ARG A 355 -28.83 5.84 -17.59
CA ARG A 355 -29.12 4.39 -17.62
C ARG A 355 -30.14 3.99 -18.68
N ASP A 356 -30.31 4.82 -19.72
CA ASP A 356 -31.12 4.45 -20.89
C ASP A 356 -30.36 3.38 -21.73
N GLY A 357 -30.27 2.17 -21.19
CA GLY A 357 -29.47 1.04 -21.69
C GLY A 357 -28.98 0.13 -20.56
N PRO A 358 -28.42 -1.06 -20.85
CA PRO A 358 -27.82 -1.90 -19.82
C PRO A 358 -26.62 -1.16 -19.19
N PRO A 359 -26.67 -0.80 -17.90
CA PRO A 359 -25.63 0.01 -17.27
C PRO A 359 -24.29 -0.74 -17.25
N ALA A 360 -23.20 0.00 -17.28
CA ALA A 360 -21.89 -0.56 -16.96
C ALA A 360 -21.92 -1.13 -15.53
N THR A 361 -21.44 -2.35 -15.37
CA THR A 361 -21.33 -2.99 -14.06
C THR A 361 -20.16 -2.41 -13.28
N VAL A 362 -20.39 -2.08 -12.01
CA VAL A 362 -19.38 -1.46 -11.14
C VAL A 362 -19.13 -2.38 -9.95
N SER A 363 -17.87 -2.71 -9.70
CA SER A 363 -17.40 -3.30 -8.45
C SER A 363 -16.51 -2.32 -7.71
N LEU A 364 -16.35 -2.59 -6.42
CA LEU A 364 -15.53 -1.81 -5.52
C LEU A 364 -14.40 -2.70 -5.01
N LEU A 365 -13.18 -2.17 -5.07
CA LEU A 365 -11.99 -2.83 -4.57
C LEU A 365 -12.03 -2.84 -3.03
N GLU A 366 -11.63 -3.97 -2.45
CA GLU A 366 -11.58 -4.17 -1.00
C GLU A 366 -10.72 -3.08 -0.34
N PRO A 367 -11.28 -2.20 0.49
CA PRO A 367 -10.56 -1.03 0.98
C PRO A 367 -9.36 -1.37 1.87
N THR A 368 -9.38 -2.50 2.57
CA THR A 368 -8.21 -2.93 3.35
C THR A 368 -7.04 -3.40 2.48
N ILE A 369 -7.31 -3.80 1.23
CA ILE A 369 -6.31 -4.24 0.25
C ILE A 369 -5.89 -3.10 -0.70
N PHE A 370 -6.83 -2.19 -1.02
CA PHE A 370 -6.60 -1.00 -1.85
C PHE A 370 -6.92 0.27 -1.06
N PRO A 371 -6.23 0.54 0.06
CA PRO A 371 -6.59 1.63 0.95
C PRO A 371 -6.38 3.01 0.32
N ALA A 372 -7.39 3.86 0.54
CA ALA A 372 -7.27 5.30 0.40
C ALA A 372 -6.36 5.88 1.50
N GLY A 373 -5.96 7.13 1.34
CA GLY A 373 -4.94 7.78 2.14
C GLY A 373 -5.32 7.91 3.61
N GLY A 374 -6.59 8.21 3.89
CA GLY A 374 -7.09 8.24 5.27
C GLY A 374 -6.97 6.88 5.97
N LEU A 375 -7.22 5.78 5.26
CA LEU A 375 -7.12 4.43 5.83
C LEU A 375 -5.66 4.01 6.02
N PHE A 376 -4.80 4.24 5.02
CA PHE A 376 -3.41 3.78 5.05
C PHE A 376 -2.50 4.65 5.92
N PHE A 377 -2.59 5.98 5.81
CA PHE A 377 -1.63 6.89 6.45
C PHE A 377 -2.05 7.38 7.82
N GLU A 378 -3.33 7.27 8.17
CA GLU A 378 -3.90 7.83 9.40
C GLU A 378 -4.40 6.74 10.36
N THR A 379 -4.31 5.45 9.98
CA THR A 379 -4.72 4.31 10.81
C THR A 379 -3.83 3.09 10.63
N ASP A 380 -3.96 2.13 11.56
CA ASP A 380 -3.35 0.80 11.48
C ASP A 380 -4.32 -0.29 10.97
N ARG A 381 -5.42 0.11 10.31
CA ARG A 381 -6.50 -0.82 9.91
C ARG A 381 -6.45 -1.28 8.46
N TYR A 382 -5.32 -1.05 7.79
CA TYR A 382 -5.07 -1.60 6.47
C TYR A 382 -4.56 -3.05 6.59
N SER A 383 -4.74 -3.82 5.52
CA SER A 383 -4.16 -5.16 5.45
C SER A 383 -2.64 -5.06 5.24
N PRO A 384 -1.81 -5.84 5.93
CA PRO A 384 -0.39 -5.92 5.62
C PRO A 384 -0.13 -6.55 4.23
N ARG A 385 -1.19 -7.08 3.59
CA ARG A 385 -1.21 -7.52 2.18
C ARG A 385 -1.80 -6.48 1.22
N ALA A 386 -1.87 -5.21 1.62
CA ALA A 386 -2.33 -4.17 0.70
C ALA A 386 -1.47 -4.16 -0.58
N VAL A 387 -2.14 -3.98 -1.70
CA VAL A 387 -1.54 -4.02 -3.05
C VAL A 387 -0.97 -2.66 -3.42
N LEU A 388 -1.62 -1.59 -2.96
CA LEU A 388 -1.21 -0.21 -3.18
C LEU A 388 -1.72 0.69 -2.06
N ALA A 389 -1.20 1.91 -1.98
CA ALA A 389 -1.77 2.99 -1.17
C ALA A 389 -1.93 4.24 -2.02
N HIS A 390 -3.10 4.87 -1.93
CA HIS A 390 -3.40 6.13 -2.62
C HIS A 390 -3.25 7.29 -1.64
N ASN A 391 -2.39 8.27 -1.93
CA ASN A 391 -2.13 9.41 -1.05
C ASN A 391 -3.12 10.58 -1.26
N ASN A 392 -4.40 10.25 -1.41
CA ASN A 392 -5.49 11.22 -1.47
C ASN A 392 -5.79 11.84 -0.08
N PHE A 393 -6.65 12.86 -0.07
CA PHE A 393 -6.97 13.70 1.11
C PHE A 393 -5.81 14.56 1.62
N LEU A 394 -4.74 14.70 0.84
CA LEU A 394 -3.65 15.62 1.10
C LEU A 394 -3.49 16.59 -0.08
N VAL A 395 -3.51 17.88 0.21
CA VAL A 395 -3.40 18.94 -0.81
C VAL A 395 -1.93 19.35 -0.96
N GLY A 396 -1.49 19.48 -2.22
CA GLY A 396 -0.17 19.98 -2.58
C GLY A 396 0.89 18.89 -2.76
N GLU A 397 1.68 19.03 -3.82
CA GLU A 397 2.76 18.10 -4.19
C GLU A 397 3.76 17.91 -3.05
N ALA A 398 4.27 19.00 -2.46
CA ALA A 398 5.28 18.95 -1.41
C ALA A 398 4.81 18.16 -0.18
N ALA A 399 3.54 18.33 0.21
CA ALA A 399 2.97 17.59 1.33
C ALA A 399 2.86 16.09 1.01
N LYS A 400 2.43 15.75 -0.21
CA LYS A 400 2.36 14.35 -0.68
C LYS A 400 3.73 13.68 -0.69
N VAL A 401 4.73 14.35 -1.25
CA VAL A 401 6.14 13.89 -1.26
C VAL A 401 6.63 13.68 0.16
N ALA A 402 6.47 14.68 1.04
CA ALA A 402 6.93 14.59 2.42
C ALA A 402 6.26 13.45 3.19
N ARG A 403 4.97 13.17 2.95
CA ARG A 403 4.27 12.03 3.57
C ARG A 403 4.83 10.69 3.08
N PHE A 404 5.12 10.54 1.79
CA PHE A 404 5.79 9.34 1.29
C PHE A 404 7.20 9.18 1.86
N GLU A 405 8.00 10.25 1.91
CA GLU A 405 9.36 10.22 2.47
C GLU A 405 9.36 9.79 3.95
N ARG A 406 8.46 10.37 4.77
CA ARG A 406 8.30 9.97 6.18
C ARG A 406 7.94 8.50 6.35
N ARG A 407 7.22 7.92 5.39
CA ARG A 407 6.81 6.50 5.41
C ARG A 407 7.77 5.57 4.67
N GLY A 408 8.89 6.08 4.14
CA GLY A 408 9.81 5.28 3.33
C GLY A 408 9.23 4.82 1.99
N LEU A 409 8.19 5.50 1.49
CA LEU A 409 7.49 5.17 0.24
C LEU A 409 7.88 6.08 -0.93
N TRP A 410 9.02 6.79 -0.80
CA TRP A 410 9.56 7.67 -1.82
C TRP A 410 10.77 7.04 -2.52
N PHE A 411 10.52 6.52 -3.72
CA PHE A 411 11.45 5.80 -4.57
C PHE A 411 12.03 6.65 -5.70
N ALA A 412 11.50 7.86 -5.94
CA ALA A 412 11.98 8.70 -7.05
C ALA A 412 13.42 9.21 -6.84
N SER A 413 13.80 9.55 -5.61
CA SER A 413 15.14 10.03 -5.25
C SER A 413 16.12 8.91 -4.89
N SER A 414 15.63 7.76 -4.43
CA SER A 414 16.42 6.68 -3.83
C SER A 414 16.88 5.59 -4.81
N GLN A 415 16.65 5.76 -6.12
CA GLN A 415 17.24 4.87 -7.13
C GLN A 415 18.66 5.36 -7.44
N PRO A 416 19.71 4.61 -7.08
CA PRO A 416 21.05 4.91 -7.55
C PRO A 416 21.06 4.98 -9.08
N ASP A 417 21.88 5.86 -9.68
CA ASP A 417 21.95 6.02 -11.14
C ASP A 417 22.32 4.72 -11.89
N HIS A 418 22.87 3.70 -11.21
CA HIS A 418 23.08 2.37 -11.80
C HIS A 418 21.78 1.58 -11.87
N VAL A 419 20.91 1.63 -10.86
CA VAL A 419 19.60 0.98 -10.87
C VAL A 419 18.66 1.62 -11.89
N ARG A 420 18.71 2.95 -12.05
CA ARG A 420 18.01 3.68 -13.15
C ARG A 420 18.45 3.19 -14.54
N ARG A 421 19.73 2.83 -14.70
CA ARG A 421 20.31 2.28 -15.95
C ARG A 421 20.14 0.77 -16.12
N GLU A 422 19.92 0.04 -15.03
CA GLU A 422 19.72 -1.41 -15.05
C GLU A 422 18.26 -1.80 -15.26
N PHE A 423 17.28 -0.99 -14.83
CA PHE A 423 15.88 -1.26 -15.17
C PHE A 423 15.59 -1.13 -16.67
N SER A 424 16.41 -0.41 -17.43
CA SER A 424 16.37 -0.40 -18.90
C SER A 424 17.12 -1.57 -19.54
N ARG A 425 17.90 -2.33 -18.75
CA ARG A 425 18.71 -3.46 -19.19
C ARG A 425 18.67 -4.58 -18.13
N ARG A 426 17.50 -5.21 -17.97
CA ARG A 426 17.34 -6.38 -17.07
C ARG A 426 18.37 -7.50 -17.34
N SER A 427 19.03 -7.51 -18.50
CA SER A 427 20.11 -8.43 -18.83
C SER A 427 21.48 -8.13 -18.18
N ASP A 428 21.73 -6.90 -17.71
CA ASP A 428 23.08 -6.48 -17.28
C ASP A 428 23.29 -6.54 -15.76
N ALA A 429 22.22 -6.49 -14.95
CA ALA A 429 22.31 -6.61 -13.48
C ALA A 429 22.94 -7.94 -13.03
N CYS A 430 22.76 -9.02 -13.81
CA CYS A 430 23.39 -10.32 -13.54
C CYS A 430 24.94 -10.29 -13.67
N ARG A 431 25.56 -9.24 -14.27
CA ARG A 431 27.03 -9.08 -14.29
C ARG A 431 27.61 -8.43 -13.04
N LEU A 432 26.86 -7.58 -12.33
CA LEU A 432 27.41 -6.81 -11.20
C LEU A 432 27.56 -7.64 -9.92
N ALA A 433 26.68 -8.63 -9.70
CA ALA A 433 26.81 -9.62 -8.62
C ALA A 433 28.11 -10.45 -8.73
N SER A 434 28.73 -10.48 -9.91
CA SER A 434 30.02 -11.14 -10.14
C SER A 434 31.24 -10.25 -9.82
N LEU A 435 31.05 -8.95 -9.58
CA LEU A 435 32.11 -7.94 -9.59
C LEU A 435 32.50 -7.39 -8.22
N LEU A 436 31.69 -7.63 -7.18
CA LEU A 436 31.94 -7.12 -5.82
C LEU A 436 32.78 -8.04 -4.92
N VAL A 437 33.34 -9.13 -5.44
CA VAL A 437 34.29 -9.99 -4.71
C VAL A 437 35.61 -10.07 -5.47
N GLY A 438 36.58 -9.27 -5.03
CA GLY A 438 38.01 -9.31 -5.35
C GLY A 438 38.45 -10.04 -6.61
N GLY A 439 38.41 -9.35 -7.77
CA GLY A 439 39.33 -9.52 -8.91
C GLY A 439 39.41 -10.88 -9.64
N ALA A 440 38.79 -11.95 -9.16
CA ALA A 440 38.87 -13.28 -9.76
C ALA A 440 37.59 -13.61 -10.54
N ARG A 441 37.75 -13.93 -11.84
CA ARG A 441 36.63 -14.42 -12.67
C ARG A 441 36.12 -15.77 -12.13
N PRO A 442 34.80 -15.95 -11.93
CA PRO A 442 34.24 -17.24 -11.52
C PRO A 442 34.43 -18.30 -12.61
N GLN A 443 34.89 -19.50 -12.25
CA GLN A 443 34.91 -20.66 -13.13
C GLN A 443 33.56 -21.38 -13.08
N ARG A 444 32.96 -21.65 -14.25
CA ARG A 444 31.69 -22.38 -14.39
C ARG A 444 31.90 -23.87 -14.11
N ARG A 445 31.30 -24.42 -13.06
CA ARG A 445 31.13 -25.88 -12.88
C ARG A 445 29.72 -26.20 -12.36
N PRO A 446 29.03 -27.23 -12.89
CA PRO A 446 27.78 -27.72 -12.32
C PRO A 446 28.02 -28.28 -10.91
N LEU A 447 27.13 -27.95 -9.96
CA LEU A 447 27.21 -28.43 -8.57
C LEU A 447 26.81 -29.90 -8.49
N GLY A 448 27.80 -30.80 -8.45
CA GLY A 448 27.60 -32.24 -8.34
C GLY A 448 27.78 -32.80 -6.92
N SER A 449 28.52 -32.12 -6.02
CA SER A 449 28.75 -32.64 -4.66
C SER A 449 29.15 -31.57 -3.64
N ALA A 450 28.99 -31.87 -2.34
CA ALA A 450 29.42 -31.00 -1.23
C ALA A 450 30.95 -30.72 -1.21
N ALA A 451 31.75 -31.45 -1.98
CA ALA A 451 33.18 -31.21 -2.11
C ALA A 451 33.51 -29.97 -2.98
N ASP A 452 32.56 -29.49 -3.79
CA ASP A 452 32.72 -28.34 -4.70
C ASP A 452 32.65 -26.97 -3.99
N LEU A 453 32.37 -26.94 -2.69
CA LEU A 453 32.18 -25.72 -1.88
C LEU A 453 33.49 -25.11 -1.30
N ARG A 454 34.68 -25.61 -1.68
CA ARG A 454 35.98 -25.22 -1.06
C ARG A 454 36.79 -24.13 -1.79
N GLY A 455 36.29 -23.59 -2.92
CA GLY A 455 36.85 -22.38 -3.55
C GLY A 455 36.08 -21.12 -3.11
N ASN A 456 36.59 -19.91 -3.38
CA ASN A 456 35.86 -18.65 -3.17
C ASN A 456 34.44 -18.76 -3.74
N VAL A 457 33.46 -19.04 -2.89
CA VAL A 457 32.08 -19.24 -3.31
C VAL A 457 31.50 -17.86 -3.63
N VAL A 458 31.61 -17.50 -4.91
CA VAL A 458 30.66 -16.61 -5.56
C VAL A 458 29.53 -17.52 -6.05
N LEU A 459 28.37 -17.48 -5.40
CA LEU A 459 27.15 -18.00 -6.00
C LEU A 459 26.78 -17.04 -7.13
N ALA A 460 27.42 -17.24 -8.29
CA ALA A 460 26.97 -16.65 -9.53
C ALA A 460 25.59 -17.26 -9.81
N ALA A 461 24.55 -16.43 -9.76
CA ALA A 461 23.34 -16.71 -10.52
C ALA A 461 23.80 -17.14 -11.92
N ASP A 462 23.46 -18.37 -12.32
CA ASP A 462 23.55 -18.71 -13.72
C ASP A 462 22.75 -17.63 -14.48
N PRO A 463 23.33 -16.90 -15.45
CA PRO A 463 22.58 -15.88 -16.16
C PRO A 463 21.32 -16.45 -16.86
N SER A 464 21.25 -17.77 -17.09
CA SER A 464 20.02 -18.45 -17.53
C SER A 464 19.02 -18.78 -16.42
N LEU A 465 19.38 -18.67 -15.14
CA LEU A 465 18.45 -18.68 -14.01
C LEU A 465 17.88 -17.28 -13.72
N CYS A 466 18.31 -16.24 -14.45
CA CYS A 466 17.73 -14.90 -14.39
C CYS A 466 16.32 -14.82 -15.05
N ASP A 467 15.66 -15.97 -15.29
CA ASP A 467 14.19 -16.05 -15.29
C ASP A 467 13.67 -15.87 -13.84
N ALA A 468 13.93 -14.66 -13.35
CA ALA A 468 13.47 -13.96 -12.15
C ALA A 468 12.92 -14.80 -10.99
N ALA A 469 13.79 -15.43 -10.20
CA ALA A 469 13.42 -15.73 -8.82
C ALA A 469 13.07 -14.40 -8.12
N SER A 470 11.83 -14.26 -7.62
CA SER A 470 11.39 -13.06 -6.88
C SER A 470 11.95 -13.03 -5.44
N ARG A 471 12.60 -14.11 -4.99
CA ARG A 471 13.00 -14.33 -3.60
C ARG A 471 14.49 -14.67 -3.52
N ALA A 472 15.15 -14.18 -2.48
CA ALA A 472 16.51 -14.58 -2.13
C ALA A 472 16.66 -14.87 -0.64
N VAL A 473 17.55 -15.80 -0.30
CA VAL A 473 18.07 -16.04 1.04
C VAL A 473 19.51 -15.54 1.08
N ALA A 474 19.76 -14.46 1.83
CA ALA A 474 21.07 -13.86 1.96
C ALA A 474 21.68 -14.14 3.33
N VAL A 475 22.98 -14.46 3.30
CA VAL A 475 23.75 -14.74 4.51
C VAL A 475 25.11 -14.06 4.38
N VAL A 476 25.45 -13.27 5.39
CA VAL A 476 26.82 -12.77 5.56
C VAL A 476 27.53 -13.66 6.55
N SER A 477 28.58 -14.34 6.08
CA SER A 477 29.46 -15.12 6.94
C SER A 477 30.86 -14.51 6.99
N LEU A 478 31.33 -14.27 8.21
CA LEU A 478 32.65 -13.68 8.42
C LEU A 478 33.74 -14.74 8.46
N GLY A 479 34.60 -14.70 7.44
CA GLY A 479 35.80 -15.54 7.36
C GLY A 479 35.50 -17.04 7.37
N HIS A 480 36.49 -17.83 7.74
CA HIS A 480 36.37 -19.28 7.86
C HIS A 480 35.78 -19.68 9.21
N ARG A 481 34.49 -19.39 9.45
CA ARG A 481 33.80 -19.97 10.61
C ARG A 481 33.72 -21.50 10.43
N PRO A 482 34.27 -22.31 11.35
CA PRO A 482 34.41 -23.76 11.14
C PRO A 482 33.07 -24.50 11.09
N TRP A 483 31.98 -23.87 11.57
CA TRP A 483 30.64 -24.43 11.51
C TRP A 483 29.86 -24.08 10.25
N PHE A 484 30.11 -22.95 9.60
CA PHE A 484 29.18 -22.42 8.61
C PHE A 484 29.16 -23.26 7.33
N LEU A 485 30.28 -23.34 6.62
CA LEU A 485 30.37 -24.09 5.35
C LEU A 485 30.05 -25.58 5.50
N PRO A 486 30.56 -26.30 6.52
CA PRO A 486 30.34 -27.75 6.60
C PRO A 486 28.96 -28.15 7.13
N HIS A 487 28.29 -27.27 7.89
CA HIS A 487 27.09 -27.67 8.65
C HIS A 487 25.84 -26.83 8.34
N LEU A 488 25.99 -25.52 8.12
CA LEU A 488 24.84 -24.62 7.98
C LEU A 488 24.51 -24.31 6.52
N ALA A 489 25.51 -23.97 5.70
CA ALA A 489 25.31 -23.57 4.31
C ALA A 489 24.52 -24.61 3.47
N PRO A 490 24.80 -25.94 3.55
CA PRO A 490 24.02 -26.94 2.82
C PRO A 490 22.53 -26.96 3.19
N ARG A 491 22.20 -26.70 4.47
CA ARG A 491 20.82 -26.65 4.97
C ARG A 491 20.11 -25.38 4.50
N ILE A 492 20.81 -24.25 4.49
CA ILE A 492 20.29 -22.98 3.96
C ILE A 492 19.99 -23.11 2.46
N VAL A 493 20.90 -23.71 1.68
CA VAL A 493 20.66 -23.98 0.26
C VAL A 493 19.48 -24.92 0.04
N HIS A 494 19.35 -25.96 0.87
CA HIS A 494 18.21 -26.86 0.79
C HIS A 494 16.88 -26.14 1.08
N TYR A 495 16.86 -25.31 2.13
CA TYR A 495 15.69 -24.53 2.50
C TYR A 495 15.31 -23.55 1.40
N ALA A 496 16.27 -22.79 0.85
CA ALA A 496 16.03 -21.79 -0.19
C ALA A 496 15.35 -22.38 -1.43
N ARG A 497 15.83 -23.54 -1.91
CA ARG A 497 15.19 -24.30 -3.00
C ARG A 497 13.74 -24.66 -2.68
N ARG A 498 13.46 -25.10 -1.45
CA ARG A 498 12.10 -25.43 -1.02
C ARG A 498 11.19 -24.20 -0.85
N ALA A 499 11.74 -23.08 -0.40
CA ALA A 499 11.01 -21.86 -0.09
C ALA A 499 10.79 -20.99 -1.35
N GLY A 500 10.19 -21.60 -2.38
CA GLY A 500 9.88 -20.95 -3.65
C GLY A 500 11.09 -20.74 -4.57
N ASP A 501 12.00 -21.71 -4.62
CA ASP A 501 13.21 -21.68 -5.45
C ASP A 501 14.03 -20.38 -5.29
N ALA A 502 14.18 -19.93 -4.04
CA ALA A 502 14.89 -18.71 -3.73
C ALA A 502 16.39 -18.83 -4.03
N ASP A 503 16.96 -17.75 -4.59
CA ASP A 503 18.40 -17.65 -4.79
C ASP A 503 19.14 -17.56 -3.47
N VAL A 504 20.36 -18.08 -3.41
CA VAL A 504 21.20 -18.00 -2.21
C VAL A 504 22.34 -17.05 -2.46
N VAL A 505 22.51 -16.06 -1.58
CA VAL A 505 23.58 -15.07 -1.68
C VAL A 505 24.48 -15.21 -0.46
N PHE A 506 25.69 -15.72 -0.65
CA PHE A 506 26.72 -15.78 0.38
C PHE A 506 27.73 -14.66 0.16
N LEU A 507 27.93 -13.82 1.18
CA LEU A 507 29.09 -12.94 1.24
C LEU A 507 30.15 -13.61 2.11
N GLY A 508 31.18 -14.18 1.46
CA GLY A 508 32.29 -14.89 2.11
C GLY A 508 33.63 -14.15 1.95
N ASP A 509 34.53 -14.42 2.90
CA ASP A 509 35.95 -14.02 2.91
C ASP A 509 36.25 -12.51 2.75
N TYR A 510 35.59 -11.69 3.59
CA TYR A 510 35.87 -10.27 3.67
C TYR A 510 37.10 -10.00 4.56
N ALA A 511 38.29 -10.35 4.08
CA ALA A 511 39.56 -10.09 4.79
C ALA A 511 39.76 -8.60 5.16
N ALA A 512 39.07 -7.68 4.47
CA ALA A 512 39.08 -6.25 4.76
C ALA A 512 38.25 -5.84 5.99
N CYS A 513 37.46 -6.75 6.56
CA CYS A 513 36.54 -6.46 7.65
C CYS A 513 37.07 -7.06 8.97
N ALA A 514 37.89 -6.29 9.69
CA ALA A 514 38.58 -6.76 10.89
C ALA A 514 37.72 -6.72 12.18
N THR A 515 36.50 -6.18 12.13
CA THR A 515 35.65 -5.96 13.32
C THR A 515 34.21 -6.44 13.11
N ASP A 516 33.55 -6.81 14.22
CA ASP A 516 32.12 -7.17 14.22
C ASP A 516 31.24 -6.01 13.73
N ALA A 517 31.61 -4.76 14.04
CA ALA A 517 30.91 -3.55 13.56
C ALA A 517 30.83 -3.51 12.04
N CYS A 518 32.00 -3.70 11.41
CA CYS A 518 32.12 -3.71 9.96
C CYS A 518 31.27 -4.83 9.37
N ALA A 519 31.27 -6.01 9.99
CA ALA A 519 30.52 -7.16 9.52
C ALA A 519 29.00 -6.93 9.54
N LYS A 520 28.50 -6.40 10.64
CA LYS A 520 27.10 -6.06 10.81
C LYS A 520 26.67 -4.95 9.85
N ARG A 521 27.56 -4.01 9.53
CA ARG A 521 27.32 -3.02 8.46
C ARG A 521 27.27 -3.68 7.08
N GLN A 522 28.20 -4.57 6.76
CA GLN A 522 28.21 -5.29 5.47
C GLN A 522 26.96 -6.15 5.28
N LYS A 523 26.42 -6.72 6.36
CA LYS A 523 25.11 -7.41 6.36
C LYS A 523 23.99 -6.49 5.88
N LEU A 524 23.92 -5.26 6.36
CA LEU A 524 22.91 -4.28 5.93
C LEU A 524 23.13 -3.86 4.47
N LEU A 525 24.37 -3.58 4.06
CA LEU A 525 24.69 -3.22 2.67
C LEU A 525 24.37 -4.35 1.67
N LEU A 526 24.67 -5.60 2.04
CA LEU A 526 24.29 -6.76 1.24
C LEU A 526 22.77 -6.84 1.10
N ALA A 527 22.04 -6.67 2.20
CA ALA A 527 20.59 -6.71 2.17
C ALA A 527 20.01 -5.59 1.29
N THR A 528 20.55 -4.37 1.36
CA THR A 528 20.19 -3.26 0.47
C THR A 528 20.44 -3.61 -1.00
N HIS A 529 21.60 -4.19 -1.32
CA HIS A 529 21.91 -4.60 -2.70
C HIS A 529 20.97 -5.72 -3.18
N ALA A 530 20.76 -6.75 -2.36
CA ALA A 530 19.86 -7.85 -2.68
C ALA A 530 18.42 -7.35 -2.91
N LEU A 531 17.89 -6.46 -2.08
CA LEU A 531 16.55 -5.90 -2.24
C LEU A 531 16.39 -4.93 -3.43
N ASN A 532 17.48 -4.53 -4.08
CA ASN A 532 17.42 -3.84 -5.37
C ASN A 532 17.25 -4.81 -6.55
N ILE A 533 17.51 -6.11 -6.35
CA ILE A 533 17.44 -7.16 -7.36
C ILE A 533 16.19 -8.03 -7.12
N TYR A 534 15.97 -8.45 -5.87
CA TYR A 534 14.93 -9.37 -5.45
C TYR A 534 13.75 -8.65 -4.79
N GLU A 535 12.54 -9.16 -4.97
CA GLU A 535 11.32 -8.63 -4.36
C GLU A 535 11.28 -8.91 -2.85
N ARG A 536 11.72 -10.11 -2.46
CA ARG A 536 11.73 -10.60 -1.08
C ARG A 536 13.11 -11.12 -0.70
N LEU A 537 13.53 -10.84 0.54
CA LEU A 537 14.82 -11.26 1.09
C LEU A 537 14.64 -11.91 2.46
N LEU A 538 15.17 -13.11 2.65
CA LEU A 538 15.39 -13.70 3.96
C LEU A 538 16.86 -13.49 4.34
N LEU A 539 17.11 -12.54 5.22
CA LEU A 539 18.44 -12.22 5.75
C LEU A 539 18.69 -13.01 7.03
N ILE A 540 19.75 -13.82 7.05
CA ILE A 540 20.05 -14.72 8.16
C ILE A 540 21.51 -14.54 8.62
N ASP A 541 21.73 -14.58 9.94
CA ASP A 541 23.07 -14.67 10.52
C ASP A 541 23.72 -16.03 10.22
N ASP A 542 25.05 -16.06 10.08
CA ASP A 542 25.85 -17.27 9.82
C ASP A 542 25.96 -18.25 11.02
N THR A 543 25.16 -18.02 12.05
CA THR A 543 25.02 -18.83 13.26
C THR A 543 23.65 -19.50 13.38
N VAL A 544 22.82 -19.41 12.34
CA VAL A 544 21.47 -20.00 12.31
C VAL A 544 21.47 -21.34 11.58
N ALA A 545 21.05 -22.40 12.28
CA ALA A 545 20.74 -23.68 11.66
C ALA A 545 19.26 -23.75 11.27
N ILE A 546 18.98 -24.25 10.07
CA ILE A 546 17.62 -24.41 9.54
C ILE A 546 17.27 -25.91 9.44
N ARG A 547 16.10 -26.27 9.96
CA ARG A 547 15.52 -27.60 9.89
C ARG A 547 14.99 -27.89 8.47
N ARG A 548 15.08 -29.13 8.00
CA ARG A 548 14.86 -29.44 6.58
C ARG A 548 13.39 -29.29 6.18
N ASP A 549 12.50 -29.62 7.10
CA ASP A 549 11.05 -29.48 6.96
C ASP A 549 10.50 -28.06 7.19
N ALA A 550 11.36 -27.06 7.45
CA ALA A 550 10.93 -25.70 7.79
C ALA A 550 9.92 -25.15 6.75
N PRO A 551 8.80 -24.54 7.20
CA PRO A 551 7.84 -23.88 6.33
C PRO A 551 8.46 -22.72 5.56
N ASP A 552 7.89 -22.39 4.40
CA ASP A 552 8.27 -21.19 3.66
C ASP A 552 7.89 -19.93 4.48
N ILE A 553 8.92 -19.28 5.02
CA ILE A 553 8.77 -18.09 5.85
C ILE A 553 8.32 -16.85 5.06
N PHE A 554 8.51 -16.82 3.73
CA PHE A 554 8.07 -15.70 2.90
C PHE A 554 6.54 -15.59 2.85
N GLU A 555 5.84 -16.72 2.97
CA GLU A 555 4.37 -16.80 3.02
C GLU A 555 3.78 -16.34 4.36
N LEU A 556 4.59 -16.38 5.42
CA LEU A 556 4.20 -15.96 6.76
C LEU A 556 4.29 -14.45 6.96
N VAL A 557 5.08 -13.78 6.13
CA VAL A 557 5.41 -12.35 6.27
C VAL A 557 4.81 -11.61 5.08
N PRO A 558 3.80 -10.76 5.28
CA PRO A 558 3.26 -9.93 4.22
C PRO A 558 4.31 -8.92 3.69
N PRO A 559 4.24 -8.49 2.41
CA PRO A 559 5.27 -7.62 1.83
C PRO A 559 5.50 -6.29 2.55
N LEU A 560 4.44 -5.70 3.12
CA LEU A 560 4.51 -4.44 3.88
C LEU A 560 5.08 -4.58 5.28
N ALA A 561 5.18 -5.81 5.79
CA ALA A 561 5.64 -6.07 7.14
C ALA A 561 7.07 -6.60 7.14
N LEU A 562 7.87 -6.11 8.07
CA LEU A 562 9.14 -6.73 8.42
C LEU A 562 8.87 -8.04 9.17
N GLY A 563 9.39 -9.16 8.69
CA GLY A 563 9.34 -10.42 9.42
C GLY A 563 10.50 -10.51 10.38
N ALA A 564 10.22 -10.58 11.68
CA ALA A 564 11.25 -10.72 12.71
C ALA A 564 10.70 -11.43 13.94
N THR A 565 11.58 -11.90 14.83
CA THR A 565 11.16 -12.45 16.13
C THR A 565 11.23 -11.35 17.18
N LEU A 566 10.08 -10.98 17.72
CA LEU A 566 9.99 -10.02 18.83
C LEU A 566 10.63 -10.62 20.09
N GLU A 567 11.53 -9.86 20.71
CA GLU A 567 12.10 -10.16 22.02
C GLU A 567 11.11 -9.67 23.08
N ASP A 568 10.26 -10.59 23.57
CA ASP A 568 9.27 -10.29 24.61
C ASP A 568 9.83 -10.56 26.01
N VAL A 569 8.95 -10.55 27.03
CA VAL A 569 9.29 -10.75 28.45
C VAL A 569 10.10 -12.02 28.74
N ARG A 570 10.12 -13.01 27.83
CA ARG A 570 10.97 -14.20 27.94
C ARG A 570 12.46 -13.92 27.74
N ILE A 571 12.76 -12.86 26.99
CA ILE A 571 14.12 -12.43 26.66
C ILE A 571 14.48 -11.14 27.37
N ARG A 572 13.54 -10.19 27.40
CA ARG A 572 13.75 -8.83 27.88
C ARG A 572 12.46 -8.22 28.42
N ALA A 573 12.54 -7.51 29.55
CA ALA A 573 11.39 -6.80 30.10
C ALA A 573 10.92 -5.67 29.14
N SER A 574 9.62 -5.42 29.04
CA SER A 574 9.08 -4.42 28.11
C SER A 574 9.65 -3.00 28.30
N ALA A 575 9.94 -2.60 29.55
CA ALA A 575 10.56 -1.32 29.85
C ALA A 575 12.00 -1.21 29.33
N GLU A 576 12.76 -2.32 29.35
CA GLU A 576 14.10 -2.37 28.79
C GLU A 576 14.05 -2.31 27.26
N ALA A 577 13.10 -3.02 26.63
CA ALA A 577 12.88 -2.96 25.18
C ALA A 577 12.53 -1.54 24.72
N GLN A 578 11.64 -0.85 25.45
CA GLN A 578 11.30 0.56 25.25
C GLN A 578 12.53 1.46 25.35
N THR A 579 13.33 1.28 26.40
CA THR A 579 14.55 2.07 26.63
C THR A 579 15.55 1.87 25.50
N LEU A 580 15.79 0.63 25.07
CA LEU A 580 16.70 0.34 23.97
C LEU A 580 16.22 0.91 22.64
N LEU A 581 14.91 0.84 22.36
CA LEU A 581 14.35 1.46 21.16
C LEU A 581 14.54 2.99 21.18
N ALA A 582 14.26 3.64 22.31
CA ALA A 582 14.46 5.09 22.46
C ALA A 582 15.92 5.49 22.26
N LEU A 583 16.87 4.77 22.87
CA LEU A 583 18.30 4.99 22.69
C LEU A 583 18.75 4.75 21.25
N SER A 584 18.21 3.71 20.61
CA SER A 584 18.53 3.39 19.20
C SER A 584 18.02 4.47 18.25
N ARG A 585 16.82 5.01 18.50
CA ARG A 585 16.27 6.15 17.74
C ARG A 585 17.14 7.39 17.92
N LEU A 586 17.52 7.73 19.16
CA LEU A 586 18.43 8.86 19.40
C LEU A 586 19.79 8.69 18.69
N ALA A 587 20.32 7.47 18.61
CA ALA A 587 21.60 7.18 18.00
C ALA A 587 21.58 7.17 16.46
N HIS A 588 20.45 6.83 15.84
CA HIS A 588 20.39 6.53 14.41
C HIS A 588 19.37 7.36 13.61
N ASP A 589 18.47 8.06 14.29
CA ASP A 589 17.44 8.91 13.69
C ASP A 589 17.61 10.34 14.21
N PRO A 590 18.35 11.22 13.49
CA PRO A 590 18.59 12.59 13.94
C PRO A 590 17.31 13.44 14.03
N ASP A 591 16.23 12.98 13.39
CA ASP A 591 14.93 13.65 13.36
C ASP A 591 13.95 13.01 14.37
N ALA A 592 14.43 12.10 15.23
CA ALA A 592 13.57 11.32 16.12
C ALA A 592 12.80 12.21 17.10
N ASP A 593 11.47 12.25 16.94
CA ASP A 593 10.59 12.67 18.03
C ASP A 593 10.57 11.57 19.10
N LEU A 594 11.18 11.86 20.26
CA LEU A 594 11.23 10.95 21.42
C LEU A 594 9.88 10.82 22.14
N GLY A 595 8.80 11.36 21.59
CA GLY A 595 7.45 11.02 21.99
C GLY A 595 7.21 9.51 22.08
N VAL A 596 6.25 9.14 22.92
CA VAL A 596 5.87 7.73 23.15
C VAL A 596 5.42 7.12 21.83
N THR A 597 6.19 6.17 21.30
CA THR A 597 5.73 5.36 20.17
C THR A 597 4.63 4.43 20.65
N SER A 598 3.56 4.30 19.88
CA SER A 598 2.48 3.34 20.17
C SER A 598 2.99 1.90 20.12
N ASP A 599 3.99 1.63 19.29
CA ASP A 599 4.68 0.34 19.22
C ASP A 599 6.10 0.45 19.77
N ALA A 600 6.35 -0.24 20.88
CA ALA A 600 7.64 -0.35 21.53
C ALA A 600 8.28 -1.74 21.39
N SER A 601 7.82 -2.51 20.41
CA SER A 601 8.37 -3.84 20.17
C SER A 601 9.83 -3.75 19.71
N TRP A 602 10.65 -4.61 20.30
CA TRP A 602 12.05 -4.81 19.95
C TRP A 602 12.21 -6.21 19.36
N PHE A 603 12.93 -6.35 18.25
CA PHE A 603 13.15 -7.65 17.61
C PHE A 603 14.62 -8.00 17.43
N ASN A 604 14.87 -9.30 17.31
CA ASN A 604 16.18 -9.85 16.97
C ASN A 604 16.43 -9.79 15.45
N SER A 605 17.57 -9.23 15.01
CA SER A 605 17.89 -9.09 13.58
C SER A 605 18.57 -10.32 12.97
N GLY A 606 18.76 -11.41 13.72
CA GLY A 606 19.45 -12.60 13.25
C GLY A 606 18.69 -13.40 12.19
N VAL A 607 17.38 -13.24 12.13
CA VAL A 607 16.51 -13.77 11.07
C VAL A 607 15.51 -12.67 10.72
N LEU A 608 15.66 -12.09 9.54
CA LEU A 608 14.79 -11.03 9.03
C LEU A 608 14.20 -11.42 7.68
N VAL A 609 12.90 -11.25 7.51
CA VAL A 609 12.24 -11.29 6.20
C VAL A 609 11.92 -9.87 5.78
N LEU A 610 12.49 -9.46 4.66
CA LEU A 610 12.39 -8.13 4.10
C LEU A 610 11.73 -8.20 2.72
N SER A 611 11.24 -7.05 2.28
CA SER A 611 10.74 -6.82 0.92
C SER A 611 11.49 -5.62 0.36
N TRP A 612 11.45 -5.42 -0.95
CA TRP A 612 12.11 -4.27 -1.60
C TRP A 612 11.64 -2.91 -1.02
N LEU A 613 10.42 -2.86 -0.47
CA LEU A 613 9.86 -1.72 0.25
C LEU A 613 10.67 -1.32 1.50
N HIS A 614 11.44 -2.26 2.06
CA HIS A 614 12.24 -2.03 3.26
C HIS A 614 13.66 -1.55 2.95
N VAL A 615 14.02 -1.28 1.69
CA VAL A 615 15.32 -0.68 1.33
C VAL A 615 15.63 0.59 2.16
N PRO A 616 14.68 1.51 2.40
CA PRO A 616 14.94 2.67 3.26
C PRO A 616 15.33 2.32 4.70
N LEU A 617 14.92 1.16 5.24
CA LEU A 617 15.33 0.70 6.58
C LEU A 617 16.83 0.39 6.67
N LEU A 618 17.47 0.19 5.52
CA LEU A 618 18.83 -0.29 5.39
C LEU A 618 19.73 0.73 4.68
N ALA A 619 19.20 1.91 4.37
CA ALA A 619 19.89 2.93 3.62
C ALA A 619 20.90 3.67 4.50
N ASP A 620 22.14 3.80 4.00
CA ASP A 620 23.21 4.54 4.66
C ASP A 620 23.51 4.12 6.12
N PRO A 621 23.75 2.82 6.39
CA PRO A 621 24.06 2.37 7.74
C PRO A 621 25.36 3.05 8.21
N PRO A 622 25.40 3.54 9.47
CA PRO A 622 26.54 4.28 9.99
C PRO A 622 27.81 3.44 9.93
N LEU A 623 28.96 4.11 9.77
CA LEU A 623 30.26 3.43 9.71
C LEU A 623 30.55 2.61 10.98
N ALA A 624 30.15 3.13 12.14
CA ALA A 624 30.24 2.47 13.42
C ALA A 624 28.84 2.14 13.93
N LEU A 625 28.55 0.85 14.06
CA LEU A 625 27.38 0.35 14.79
C LEU A 625 27.80 0.11 16.24
N ASP A 626 26.99 0.58 17.20
CA ASP A 626 27.35 0.53 18.62
C ASP A 626 27.10 -0.88 19.20
N PRO A 627 28.13 -1.57 19.72
CA PRO A 627 27.95 -2.85 20.39
C PRO A 627 27.03 -2.78 21.62
N ALA A 628 26.99 -1.66 22.34
CA ALA A 628 26.12 -1.47 23.49
C ALA A 628 24.63 -1.44 23.11
N LEU A 629 24.34 -1.13 21.84
CA LEU A 629 23.01 -1.14 21.27
C LEU A 629 22.78 -2.36 20.36
N TYR A 630 23.56 -3.43 20.49
CA TYR A 630 23.37 -4.65 19.69
C TYR A 630 23.58 -4.45 18.17
N TRP A 631 24.49 -3.56 17.78
CA TRP A 631 24.97 -3.41 16.40
C TRP A 631 23.88 -3.08 15.36
N ASP A 632 23.73 -3.91 14.32
CA ASP A 632 22.71 -3.75 13.26
C ASP A 632 21.29 -3.86 13.82
N GLN A 633 21.10 -4.60 14.92
CA GLN A 633 19.79 -4.80 15.52
C GLN A 633 19.18 -3.48 15.98
N ALA A 634 19.93 -2.63 16.70
CA ALA A 634 19.45 -1.29 17.07
C ALA A 634 19.11 -0.44 15.87
N TYR A 635 20.02 -0.39 14.90
CA TYR A 635 19.82 0.43 13.72
C TYR A 635 18.53 0.05 12.97
N VAL A 636 18.30 -1.24 12.70
CA VAL A 636 17.08 -1.67 11.99
C VAL A 636 15.83 -1.46 12.84
N ASN A 637 15.87 -1.65 14.16
CA ASN A 637 14.73 -1.33 15.05
C ASN A 637 14.42 0.18 15.04
N ALA A 638 15.45 1.04 15.06
CA ALA A 638 15.30 2.50 14.99
C ALA A 638 14.71 2.94 13.66
N MET A 639 15.25 2.44 12.54
CA MET A 639 14.72 2.76 11.21
C MET A 639 13.30 2.22 11.01
N ARG A 640 13.00 1.02 11.51
CA ARG A 640 11.64 0.46 11.50
C ARG A 640 10.64 1.39 12.21
N ALA A 641 11.04 1.97 13.35
CA ALA A 641 10.22 2.95 14.06
C ALA A 641 10.13 4.29 13.32
N ARG A 642 11.24 4.77 12.73
CA ARG A 642 11.28 6.01 11.93
C ARG A 642 10.29 5.98 10.76
N TYR A 643 10.22 4.85 10.06
CA TYR A 643 9.39 4.71 8.86
C TYR A 643 8.01 4.08 9.13
N ASP A 644 7.69 3.78 10.39
CA ASP A 644 6.45 3.13 10.83
C ASP A 644 6.14 1.84 10.05
N VAL A 645 7.16 0.97 9.91
CA VAL A 645 7.02 -0.31 9.22
C VAL A 645 6.42 -1.34 10.18
N PRO A 646 5.29 -2.01 9.86
CA PRO A 646 4.73 -3.03 10.74
C PRO A 646 5.64 -4.25 10.86
N VAL A 647 5.58 -4.97 11.99
CA VAL A 647 6.35 -6.21 12.20
C VAL A 647 5.42 -7.41 12.23
N ALA A 648 5.63 -8.36 11.32
CA ALA A 648 5.02 -9.68 11.38
C ALA A 648 5.88 -10.57 12.27
N THR A 649 5.42 -10.87 13.48
CA THR A 649 6.18 -11.70 14.41
C THR A 649 6.29 -13.13 13.89
N LEU A 650 7.52 -13.57 13.64
CA LEU A 650 7.82 -14.94 13.27
C LEU A 650 7.71 -15.88 14.48
N GLY A 651 7.88 -15.34 15.69
CA GLY A 651 7.97 -16.10 16.92
C GLY A 651 9.26 -16.93 17.04
N TYR A 652 9.45 -17.59 18.18
CA TYR A 652 10.71 -18.30 18.49
C TYR A 652 10.91 -19.60 17.71
N ARG A 653 9.90 -20.06 16.94
CA ARG A 653 10.07 -21.26 16.09
C ARG A 653 11.00 -20.97 14.90
N TYR A 654 11.05 -19.72 14.44
CA TYR A 654 11.84 -19.29 13.29
C TYR A 654 13.02 -18.39 13.66
N ASN A 655 13.29 -18.21 14.96
CA ASN A 655 14.53 -17.62 15.46
C ASN A 655 14.68 -18.00 16.95
N TYR A 656 15.03 -19.25 17.24
CA TYR A 656 15.25 -19.70 18.60
C TYR A 656 16.57 -19.13 19.12
N LEU A 657 16.51 -18.22 20.09
CA LEU A 657 17.67 -17.47 20.54
C LEU A 657 18.55 -18.30 21.49
N GLY A 658 19.87 -18.27 21.27
CA GLY A 658 20.84 -18.99 22.10
C GLY A 658 20.83 -18.60 23.58
N SER A 659 20.27 -17.45 23.96
CA SER A 659 20.10 -17.07 25.37
C SER A 659 19.13 -18.00 26.12
N PHE A 660 18.23 -18.70 25.42
CA PHE A 660 17.39 -19.76 26.01
C PHE A 660 18.18 -21.00 26.44
N GLU A 661 19.45 -21.12 26.07
CA GLU A 661 20.33 -22.18 26.58
C GLU A 661 21.17 -21.71 27.78
N THR A 662 21.12 -20.40 28.10
CA THR A 662 21.95 -19.76 29.12
C THR A 662 21.11 -18.87 30.05
N ALA A 663 21.16 -17.54 29.89
CA ALA A 663 20.59 -16.55 30.78
C ALA A 663 19.06 -16.62 30.88
N ASN A 664 18.40 -17.11 29.84
CA ASN A 664 16.93 -17.17 29.73
C ASN A 664 16.42 -18.62 29.68
N ARG A 665 17.19 -19.59 30.20
CA ARG A 665 16.85 -21.01 30.11
C ARG A 665 15.47 -21.35 30.65
N ASP A 666 15.13 -20.81 31.81
CA ASP A 666 13.84 -21.09 32.46
C ASP A 666 12.65 -20.44 31.73
N ASN A 667 12.93 -19.52 30.80
CA ASN A 667 11.93 -18.83 29.98
C ASN A 667 11.82 -19.42 28.56
N ALA A 668 12.57 -20.48 28.24
CA ALA A 668 12.56 -21.10 26.93
C ALA A 668 11.14 -21.62 26.59
N PRO A 669 10.55 -21.22 25.45
CA PRO A 669 9.17 -21.60 25.13
C PRO A 669 9.01 -23.08 24.76
N PHE A 670 10.11 -23.72 24.36
CA PHE A 670 10.22 -25.13 24.00
C PHE A 670 11.71 -25.50 23.87
N PRO A 671 12.09 -26.79 23.78
CA PRO A 671 13.46 -27.20 23.52
C PRO A 671 13.97 -26.71 22.15
N ALA A 672 15.24 -26.31 22.04
CA ALA A 672 15.82 -25.82 20.78
C ALA A 672 15.59 -26.74 19.57
N ARG A 673 15.65 -28.06 19.78
CA ARG A 673 15.40 -29.07 18.73
C ARG A 673 14.01 -29.04 18.11
N ASP A 674 13.02 -28.39 18.74
CA ASP A 674 11.68 -28.28 18.18
C ASP A 674 11.47 -27.01 17.35
N ALA A 675 12.45 -26.11 17.34
CA ALA A 675 12.49 -24.96 16.44
C ALA A 675 12.76 -25.38 14.99
N TYR A 676 12.33 -24.55 14.04
CA TYR A 676 12.73 -24.63 12.64
C TYR A 676 14.06 -23.92 12.39
N PHE A 677 14.33 -22.82 13.11
CA PHE A 677 15.56 -22.04 12.99
C PHE A 677 16.17 -21.90 14.38
N VAL A 678 17.36 -22.46 14.58
CA VAL A 678 18.12 -22.37 15.84
C VAL A 678 19.26 -21.41 15.65
N HIS A 679 19.17 -20.27 16.33
CA HIS A 679 20.14 -19.18 16.23
C HIS A 679 21.11 -19.25 17.42
N ALA A 680 22.34 -19.70 17.14
CA ALA A 680 23.42 -19.74 18.13
C ALA A 680 24.04 -18.34 18.33
N THR A 681 23.22 -17.41 18.83
CA THR A 681 23.55 -15.99 19.02
C THR A 681 24.70 -15.80 20.02
N THR A 682 25.19 -14.56 20.17
CA THR A 682 26.13 -14.18 21.23
C THR A 682 25.60 -14.48 22.64
N GLY A 683 24.28 -14.52 22.83
CA GLY A 683 23.63 -14.90 24.09
C GLY A 683 23.88 -16.35 24.50
N LEU A 684 24.37 -17.21 23.61
CA LEU A 684 24.76 -18.58 23.96
C LEU A 684 26.00 -18.64 24.87
N LEU A 685 26.78 -17.56 24.99
CA LEU A 685 27.96 -17.44 25.86
C LEU A 685 28.96 -18.62 25.76
N MET A 686 29.07 -19.22 24.57
CA MET A 686 29.93 -20.37 24.26
C MET A 686 31.15 -19.98 23.45
N SER A 687 32.24 -20.75 23.61
CA SER A 687 33.41 -20.67 22.73
C SER A 687 33.03 -21.01 21.28
N PRO A 688 33.81 -20.59 20.27
CA PRO A 688 33.61 -20.99 18.87
C PRO A 688 33.52 -22.53 18.68
N ALA A 689 34.32 -23.29 19.43
CA ALA A 689 34.32 -24.75 19.37
C ALA A 689 33.04 -25.36 19.96
N ASP A 690 32.60 -24.87 21.12
CA ASP A 690 31.38 -25.34 21.77
C ASP A 690 30.14 -24.98 20.95
N ARG A 691 30.12 -23.79 20.34
CA ARG A 691 29.06 -23.38 19.42
C ARG A 691 28.98 -24.31 18.20
N THR A 692 30.12 -24.73 17.67
CA THR A 692 30.18 -25.72 16.59
C THR A 692 29.58 -27.05 17.03
N ALA A 693 29.97 -27.52 18.22
CA ALA A 693 29.46 -28.78 18.78
C ALA A 693 27.94 -28.70 19.02
N TYR A 694 27.45 -27.59 19.56
CA TYR A 694 26.03 -27.33 19.79
C TYR A 694 25.23 -27.40 18.49
N LEU A 695 25.61 -26.64 17.46
CA LEU A 695 24.92 -26.66 16.16
C LEU A 695 24.98 -28.05 15.50
N ARG A 696 26.09 -28.77 15.65
CA ARG A 696 26.22 -30.15 15.17
C ARG A 696 25.29 -31.11 15.92
N ASN A 697 25.12 -30.94 17.23
CA ASN A 697 24.22 -31.77 18.02
C ASN A 697 22.75 -31.52 17.62
N ILE A 698 22.35 -30.26 17.48
CA ILE A 698 21.00 -29.88 17.02
C ILE A 698 20.70 -30.46 15.64
N THR A 699 21.61 -30.27 14.69
CA THR A 699 21.40 -30.76 13.31
C THR A 699 21.42 -32.28 13.20
N ARG A 700 22.15 -32.97 14.09
CA ARG A 700 22.11 -34.44 14.22
C ARG A 700 20.78 -34.91 14.80
N ASP A 701 20.30 -34.30 15.88
CA ASP A 701 18.99 -34.63 16.49
C ASP A 701 17.86 -34.53 15.46
N TRP A 702 17.86 -33.48 14.63
CA TRP A 702 16.92 -33.38 13.50
C TRP A 702 17.06 -34.54 12.52
N GLY A 703 18.29 -34.88 12.14
CA GLY A 703 18.56 -36.03 11.26
C GLY A 703 18.04 -37.35 11.84
N ASP A 704 18.31 -37.60 13.12
CA ASP A 704 17.88 -38.81 13.84
C ASP A 704 16.34 -38.90 13.95
N ARG A 705 15.66 -37.74 13.94
CA ARG A 705 14.19 -37.62 13.93
C ARG A 705 13.58 -37.60 12.53
N GLY A 706 14.39 -37.60 11.47
CA GLY A 706 13.92 -37.49 10.08
C GLY A 706 13.39 -36.10 9.69
N LEU A 707 13.86 -35.04 10.36
CA LEU A 707 13.41 -33.65 10.19
C LEU A 707 14.32 -32.76 9.33
#